data_AF-A0A6G1QCS5-F1
#
_entry.id   AF-A0A6G1QCS5-F1
#
_cell.length_a   1.000
_cell.length_b   1.000
_cell.length_c   1.000
_cell.angle_alpha   90.00
_cell.angle_beta   90.00
_cell.angle_gamma   90.00
#
_symmetry.space_group_name_H-M   'P 1'
#
loop_
_entity.id
_entity.type
_entity.pdbx_description
1 polymer ?
#
loop_
_entity_poly.entity_id
_entity_poly.type
_entity_poly.pdbx_seq_one_letter_code
_entity_poly.pdbx_strand_id
1 'polypeptide(L)'
;MSRTVHLPTMRNPPVVKLPGLNCSDVSPSPSAETSGLLSLPWEMVTHIASHLPAQCVITVLPKVCHALGNVGKDSTAWQLRARRLTGSRASFPVGSREDFDWPTACLEIEQLITCWTNQAHLVARQTQEDVEQSEHGRQQQRAGLDGELVAEGQEDGREDEVEGVGVAAQEVAYGVNEGREVAMEGEDGEIQPIVGGDQLVRLREELEERLEDDAPPLMEEEGAHRMVFGAEGQDGGPRHQEDLADPKNVGNGRQIEMLQHQSLRSPSPPPALECITLPSGHIAQVNSVLLVGGEGEVCATGSRDWNVKLWDLQAGAGGTLLHTLGGRGDFSTHRGWVWCLASQGPLLASGGFDSTVRLWDLQANGAKRGLIKAGAAVLCLSCQTDVLLAGTFDKRVSMYDTREGMADHAPSVAMEAVLKPSCDLPEDMPKIRGYDFNQGVDLQGVLKSYLTTGFQASSFSLAVQEINNMIEKRLEPVEKGEGAEYKDSCHNSGCTIFLGYTSNLISSGVRETIRYLAEHKMVDVIVTTAGGIEEDLIKCLAHTYLGDFSLAGKELRLRGINRIGNLLVPNDNYCKFEDWLMPILDQMLLEQNTEGIRWTPSKMIHRLGKEINNTDSVYYWAYKNNIPVFSPALTDGSLGDMIYFHSFRNPGLVLDIVEDIRRLNSQAVFAKKTGMIILGGGLVKHHIANANLMRNGADYAVFVNTGQEFDGSDSGARPDEAISWGKIRTDAKPVKVYADASLVFPLIVAETFALNADKLTASKKTD
;
A
#
# COMPACT_ATOMS: atom_id res chain seq x y z
N MET A 1 -62.72 -19.89 26.76
CA MET A 1 -62.45 -20.45 28.10
C MET A 1 -60.95 -20.49 28.31
N SER A 2 -60.45 -19.76 29.30
CA SER A 2 -59.04 -19.64 29.68
C SER A 2 -58.41 -20.97 30.06
N ARG A 3 -57.10 -21.15 29.79
CA ARG A 3 -56.08 -21.42 30.83
C ARG A 3 -54.68 -21.70 30.26
N THR A 4 -53.75 -20.93 30.81
CA THR A 4 -52.30 -21.11 30.94
C THR A 4 -51.91 -22.45 31.54
N VAL A 5 -50.79 -23.07 31.13
CA VAL A 5 -50.05 -24.08 31.92
C VAL A 5 -48.53 -23.98 31.71
N HIS A 6 -47.81 -24.09 32.83
CA HIS A 6 -46.36 -24.01 33.07
C HIS A 6 -45.49 -25.18 32.57
N LEU A 7 -44.19 -24.90 32.42
CA LEU A 7 -43.06 -25.84 32.38
C LEU A 7 -42.87 -26.66 33.67
N PRO A 8 -42.23 -27.84 33.56
CA PRO A 8 -41.32 -28.33 34.59
C PRO A 8 -39.97 -28.88 34.09
N THR A 9 -39.00 -28.88 35.01
CA THR A 9 -37.60 -29.33 34.95
C THR A 9 -37.41 -30.82 35.28
N MET A 10 -36.32 -31.46 34.78
CA MET A 10 -35.75 -32.74 35.25
C MET A 10 -34.20 -32.63 35.16
N ARG A 11 -33.34 -32.81 36.19
CA ARG A 11 -32.98 -33.90 37.13
C ARG A 11 -32.26 -35.13 36.52
N ASN A 12 -30.96 -35.26 36.86
CA ASN A 12 -30.05 -36.40 36.60
C ASN A 12 -30.28 -37.61 37.54
N PRO A 13 -29.90 -38.84 37.11
CA PRO A 13 -29.31 -39.84 38.02
C PRO A 13 -28.18 -40.70 37.33
N PRO A 14 -27.61 -41.78 37.93
CA PRO A 14 -26.45 -41.73 38.84
C PRO A 14 -25.28 -42.70 38.50
N VAL A 15 -24.22 -42.64 39.32
CA VAL A 15 -22.93 -43.39 39.27
C VAL A 15 -23.01 -44.76 39.95
N VAL A 16 -22.27 -45.77 39.43
CA VAL A 16 -22.03 -47.10 40.04
C VAL A 16 -20.52 -47.35 40.24
N LYS A 17 -20.13 -48.02 41.33
CA LYS A 17 -18.73 -48.22 41.83
C LYS A 17 -18.39 -49.71 42.05
N LEU A 18 -17.14 -50.08 41.69
CA LEU A 18 -16.18 -51.06 42.31
C LEU A 18 -16.45 -52.59 42.19
N PRO A 19 -15.49 -53.53 42.44
CA PRO A 19 -14.09 -53.47 42.97
C PRO A 19 -13.03 -54.44 42.33
N GLY A 20 -11.76 -54.44 42.82
CA GLY A 20 -10.88 -55.64 42.82
C GLY A 20 -9.34 -55.42 42.73
N LEU A 21 -8.59 -55.80 43.78
CA LEU A 21 -7.12 -55.68 43.96
C LEU A 21 -6.32 -56.89 43.41
N ASN A 22 -5.04 -56.69 42.98
CA ASN A 22 -3.83 -57.20 43.67
C ASN A 22 -2.48 -57.05 42.89
N CYS A 23 -1.47 -56.60 43.65
CA CYS A 23 -0.01 -56.88 43.68
C CYS A 23 0.91 -57.00 42.44
N SER A 24 1.97 -56.17 42.49
CA SER A 24 3.41 -56.41 42.16
C SER A 24 3.82 -56.94 40.78
N ASP A 25 4.36 -56.05 39.93
CA ASP A 25 5.78 -56.03 39.52
C ASP A 25 6.05 -54.96 38.42
N VAL A 26 7.31 -54.52 38.33
CA VAL A 26 7.98 -53.85 37.19
C VAL A 26 8.02 -52.29 37.15
N SER A 27 9.20 -51.79 37.54
CA SER A 27 10.02 -50.67 36.98
C SER A 27 9.51 -49.22 36.96
N PRO A 28 10.42 -48.23 37.18
CA PRO A 28 10.05 -46.83 37.34
C PRO A 28 9.84 -46.16 35.97
N SER A 29 8.66 -45.57 35.80
CA SER A 29 8.39 -44.58 34.74
C SER A 29 8.15 -43.22 35.40
N PRO A 30 8.63 -42.11 34.81
CA PRO A 30 8.75 -40.84 35.49
C PRO A 30 7.38 -40.23 35.75
N SER A 31 7.21 -39.76 36.97
CA SER A 31 6.09 -38.96 37.44
C SER A 31 6.20 -37.51 36.96
N ALA A 32 5.01 -36.93 36.71
CA ALA A 32 4.67 -35.50 36.62
C ALA A 32 4.96 -34.78 35.29
N GLU A 33 4.05 -34.92 34.32
CA GLU A 33 3.85 -33.88 33.31
C GLU A 33 2.79 -32.88 33.78
N THR A 34 3.25 -31.66 34.00
CA THR A 34 2.46 -30.44 34.24
C THR A 34 1.62 -30.10 33.01
N SER A 35 0.31 -30.23 33.08
CA SER A 35 -0.62 -29.69 32.09
C SER A 35 -0.86 -28.21 32.38
N GLY A 36 -0.10 -27.33 31.73
CA GLY A 36 -0.24 -25.88 31.86
C GLY A 36 0.25 -25.14 30.61
N LEU A 37 -0.08 -23.86 30.48
CA LEU A 37 0.27 -23.02 29.31
C LEU A 37 1.78 -23.05 28.96
N LEU A 38 2.63 -23.40 29.93
CA LEU A 38 4.09 -23.49 29.81
C LEU A 38 4.60 -24.83 29.25
N SER A 39 3.74 -25.83 29.05
CA SER A 39 4.09 -27.10 28.38
C SER A 39 3.87 -27.04 26.86
N LEU A 40 3.33 -25.94 26.33
CA LEU A 40 3.15 -25.73 24.90
C LEU A 40 4.48 -25.31 24.23
N PRO A 41 4.70 -25.69 22.96
CA PRO A 41 5.80 -25.16 22.16
C PRO A 41 5.80 -23.63 22.13
N TRP A 42 6.98 -23.02 22.16
CA TRP A 42 7.14 -21.57 22.24
C TRP A 42 6.46 -20.84 21.06
N GLU A 43 6.40 -21.48 19.90
CA GLU A 43 5.71 -21.01 18.69
C GLU A 43 4.19 -20.89 18.91
N MET A 44 3.59 -21.81 19.66
CA MET A 44 2.17 -21.74 20.00
C MET A 44 1.90 -20.66 21.04
N VAL A 45 2.80 -20.49 22.02
CA VAL A 45 2.68 -19.46 23.06
C VAL A 45 2.79 -18.06 22.46
N THR A 46 3.75 -17.84 21.55
CA THR A 46 3.92 -16.57 20.83
C THR A 46 2.73 -16.28 19.90
N HIS A 47 2.20 -17.31 19.22
CA HIS A 47 0.99 -17.15 18.41
C HIS A 47 -0.23 -16.79 19.27
N ILE A 48 -0.47 -17.45 20.40
CA ILE A 48 -1.56 -17.11 21.32
C ILE A 48 -1.41 -15.69 21.85
N ALA A 49 -0.19 -15.31 22.27
CA ALA A 49 0.09 -13.99 22.78
C ALA A 49 -0.04 -12.88 21.73
N SER A 50 0.17 -13.18 20.45
CA SER A 50 -0.11 -12.23 19.35
C SER A 50 -1.60 -11.83 19.29
N HIS A 51 -2.50 -12.64 19.87
CA HIS A 51 -3.93 -12.35 19.86
C HIS A 51 -4.43 -11.40 20.95
N LEU A 52 -3.70 -11.25 22.06
CA LEU A 52 -4.05 -10.37 23.18
C LEU A 52 -3.90 -8.89 22.79
N PRO A 53 -4.29 -7.87 23.58
CA PRO A 53 -3.93 -6.46 23.32
C PRO A 53 -2.45 -6.16 23.60
N ALA A 54 -1.82 -5.24 22.87
CA ALA A 54 -0.39 -4.91 23.05
C ALA A 54 -0.10 -4.41 24.48
N GLN A 55 -1.00 -3.60 25.04
CA GLN A 55 -0.89 -3.11 26.42
C GLN A 55 -0.91 -4.26 27.45
N CYS A 56 -1.68 -5.32 27.21
CA CYS A 56 -1.72 -6.49 28.08
C CYS A 56 -0.41 -7.29 28.02
N VAL A 57 0.20 -7.41 26.83
CA VAL A 57 1.48 -8.11 26.65
C VAL A 57 2.62 -7.37 27.35
N ILE A 58 2.60 -6.04 27.33
CA ILE A 58 3.65 -5.22 27.95
C ILE A 58 3.50 -5.15 29.48
N THR A 59 2.27 -4.97 29.98
CA THR A 59 2.07 -4.60 31.39
C THR A 59 1.55 -5.71 32.29
N VAL A 60 0.83 -6.70 31.72
CA VAL A 60 0.12 -7.73 32.49
C VAL A 60 0.87 -9.06 32.45
N LEU A 61 1.27 -9.52 31.26
CA LEU A 61 1.93 -10.82 31.08
C LEU A 61 3.23 -11.00 31.91
N PRO A 62 4.13 -10.00 32.02
CA PRO A 62 5.31 -10.09 32.89
C PRO A 62 4.99 -10.21 34.38
N LYS A 63 3.82 -9.70 34.81
CA LYS A 63 3.37 -9.78 36.21
C LYS A 63 2.71 -11.11 36.55
N VAL A 64 2.20 -11.83 35.54
CA VAL A 64 1.52 -13.12 35.70
C VAL A 64 2.53 -14.27 35.73
N CYS A 65 3.54 -14.26 34.85
CA CYS A 65 4.58 -15.29 34.82
C CYS A 65 5.86 -14.78 34.15
N HIS A 66 7.02 -15.04 34.77
CA HIS A 66 8.33 -14.66 34.21
C HIS A 66 8.60 -15.25 32.82
N ALA A 67 8.18 -16.50 32.57
CA ALA A 67 8.34 -17.15 31.27
C ALA A 67 7.48 -16.50 30.18
N LEU A 68 6.28 -16.03 30.51
CA LEU A 68 5.41 -15.30 29.59
C LEU A 68 5.85 -13.84 29.39
N GLY A 69 6.56 -13.26 30.36
CA GLY A 69 7.20 -11.95 30.20
C GLY A 69 8.26 -11.92 29.09
N ASN A 70 8.87 -13.07 28.75
CA ASN A 70 9.82 -13.17 27.64
C ASN A 70 9.15 -12.99 26.27
N VAL A 71 7.83 -13.18 26.15
CA VAL A 71 7.09 -12.91 24.91
C VAL A 71 7.13 -11.42 24.57
N GLY A 72 7.16 -10.53 25.57
CA GLY A 72 7.31 -9.10 25.35
C GLY A 72 8.66 -8.71 24.73
N LYS A 73 9.67 -9.58 24.82
CA LYS A 73 11.02 -9.38 24.26
C LYS A 73 11.23 -10.09 22.91
N ASP A 74 10.30 -10.95 22.50
CA ASP A 74 10.41 -11.72 21.27
C ASP A 74 9.83 -10.90 20.09
N SER A 75 10.71 -10.49 19.17
CA SER A 75 10.32 -9.72 17.99
C SER A 75 9.37 -10.50 17.06
N THR A 76 9.41 -11.83 17.07
CA THR A 76 8.56 -12.69 16.25
C THR A 76 7.09 -12.58 16.65
N ALA A 77 6.82 -12.52 17.96
CA ALA A 77 5.46 -12.39 18.49
C ALA A 77 4.83 -11.04 18.10
N TRP A 78 5.63 -9.97 18.12
CA TRP A 78 5.19 -8.63 17.72
C TRP A 78 5.02 -8.48 16.20
N GLN A 79 5.88 -9.12 15.40
CA GLN A 79 5.72 -9.14 13.94
C GLN A 79 4.45 -9.88 13.50
N LEU A 80 4.14 -11.01 14.14
CA LEU A 80 2.89 -11.74 13.89
C LEU A 80 1.66 -10.89 14.24
N ARG A 81 1.72 -10.17 15.37
CA ARG A 81 0.68 -9.21 15.77
C ARG A 81 0.51 -8.07 14.77
N ALA A 82 1.60 -7.43 14.36
CA ALA A 82 1.56 -6.33 13.40
C ALA A 82 0.92 -6.76 12.08
N ARG A 83 1.36 -7.91 11.52
CA ARG A 83 0.77 -8.50 10.31
C ARG A 83 -0.73 -8.76 10.44
N ARG A 84 -1.19 -9.19 11.61
CA ARG A 84 -2.62 -9.40 11.89
C ARG A 84 -3.38 -8.08 11.91
N LEU A 85 -2.85 -7.04 12.58
CA LEU A 85 -3.51 -5.74 12.71
C LEU A 85 -3.63 -5.00 11.37
N THR A 86 -2.67 -5.18 10.46
CA THR A 86 -2.62 -4.49 9.17
C THR A 86 -3.22 -5.28 8.00
N GLY A 87 -3.62 -6.54 8.23
CA GLY A 87 -4.19 -7.43 7.22
C GLY A 87 -3.17 -8.01 6.23
N SER A 88 -3.53 -9.09 5.55
CA SER A 88 -2.65 -9.86 4.65
C SER A 88 -2.22 -9.14 3.37
N ARG A 89 -2.73 -7.93 3.10
CA ARG A 89 -2.48 -7.15 1.87
C ARG A 89 -1.51 -5.98 2.03
N ALA A 90 -1.18 -5.57 3.26
CA ALA A 90 -0.27 -4.45 3.49
C ALA A 90 1.09 -4.98 3.99
N SER A 91 2.06 -5.12 3.08
CA SER A 91 3.46 -5.28 3.48
C SER A 91 3.96 -3.93 4.01
N PHE A 92 4.08 -3.79 5.32
CA PHE A 92 4.80 -2.65 5.91
C PHE A 92 6.25 -2.69 5.38
N PRO A 93 6.75 -1.61 4.72
CA PRO A 93 8.10 -1.58 4.21
C PRO A 93 9.02 -1.19 5.36
N VAL A 94 9.29 -2.12 6.28
CA VAL A 94 10.29 -1.92 7.31
C VAL A 94 11.20 -3.14 7.28
N GLY A 95 12.38 -2.94 6.70
CA GLY A 95 13.44 -3.94 6.72
C GLY A 95 13.79 -4.33 8.15
N SER A 96 14.30 -5.54 8.32
CA SER A 96 14.80 -6.07 9.58
C SER A 96 15.96 -5.22 10.11
N ARG A 97 15.66 -4.13 10.81
CA ARG A 97 16.62 -3.49 11.71
C ARG A 97 16.52 -4.21 13.05
N GLU A 98 17.65 -4.69 13.55
CA GLU A 98 17.74 -5.44 14.81
C GLU A 98 17.25 -4.61 16.02
N ASP A 99 17.18 -3.28 15.89
CA ASP A 99 16.80 -2.34 16.95
C ASP A 99 15.40 -1.71 16.80
N PHE A 100 14.49 -2.32 16.02
CA PHE A 100 13.14 -1.75 15.85
C PHE A 100 12.24 -2.02 17.07
N ASP A 101 11.65 -0.97 17.64
CA ASP A 101 10.75 -1.02 18.80
C ASP A 101 9.34 -1.51 18.41
N TRP A 102 9.23 -2.82 18.20
CA TRP A 102 8.00 -3.49 17.85
C TRP A 102 6.84 -3.33 18.87
N PRO A 103 7.08 -3.36 20.20
CA PRO A 103 6.04 -3.08 21.20
C PRO A 103 5.35 -1.74 21.01
N THR A 104 6.13 -0.66 20.85
CA THR A 104 5.58 0.71 20.69
C THR A 104 4.84 0.86 19.36
N ALA A 105 5.40 0.32 18.27
CA ALA A 105 4.74 0.33 16.96
C ALA A 105 3.37 -0.38 16.99
N CYS A 106 3.27 -1.54 17.66
CA CYS A 106 1.99 -2.25 17.77
C CYS A 106 0.97 -1.51 18.65
N LEU A 107 1.42 -0.81 19.69
CA LEU A 107 0.55 0.05 20.51
C LEU A 107 -0.02 1.22 19.71
N GLU A 108 0.81 1.90 18.91
CA GLU A 108 0.38 3.01 18.06
C GLU A 108 -0.61 2.54 16.99
N ILE A 109 -0.38 1.39 16.37
CA ILE A 109 -1.31 0.79 15.40
C ILE A 109 -2.67 0.50 16.05
N GLU A 110 -2.70 -0.11 17.25
CA GLU A 110 -3.95 -0.37 17.97
C GLU A 110 -4.69 0.93 18.36
N GLN A 111 -3.96 1.97 18.75
CA GLN A 111 -4.53 3.30 19.04
C GLN A 111 -5.10 3.96 17.79
N LEU A 112 -4.39 3.92 16.67
CA LEU A 112 -4.85 4.47 15.39
C LEU A 112 -6.12 3.77 14.89
N ILE A 113 -6.15 2.44 14.96
CA ILE A 113 -7.34 1.65 14.61
C ILE A 113 -8.54 2.06 15.49
N THR A 114 -8.32 2.28 16.79
CA THR A 114 -9.34 2.74 17.73
C THR A 114 -9.82 4.16 17.41
N CYS A 115 -8.92 5.07 17.05
CA CYS A 115 -9.26 6.45 16.65
C CYS A 115 -10.10 6.48 15.37
N TRP A 116 -9.72 5.71 14.36
CA TRP A 116 -10.45 5.63 13.08
C TRP A 116 -11.83 4.98 13.23
N THR A 117 -11.94 3.92 14.03
CA THR A 117 -13.24 3.30 14.31
C THR A 117 -14.16 4.24 15.11
N ASN A 118 -13.64 4.99 16.07
CA ASN A 118 -14.44 5.98 16.81
C ASN A 118 -14.85 7.19 15.94
N GLN A 119 -13.99 7.65 15.03
CA GLN A 119 -14.34 8.70 14.06
C GLN A 119 -15.42 8.22 13.08
N ALA A 120 -15.35 6.97 12.60
CA ALA A 120 -16.38 6.40 11.74
C ALA A 120 -17.76 6.34 12.45
N HIS A 121 -17.80 6.03 13.74
CA HIS A 121 -19.04 6.07 14.54
C HIS A 121 -19.57 7.49 14.78
N LEU A 122 -18.69 8.49 14.93
CA LEU A 122 -19.08 9.90 15.08
C LEU A 122 -19.64 10.48 13.76
N VAL A 123 -19.00 10.16 12.63
CA VAL A 123 -19.47 10.55 11.29
C VAL A 123 -20.82 9.89 10.98
N ALA A 124 -21.00 8.61 11.33
CA ALA A 124 -22.29 7.93 11.18
C ALA A 124 -23.41 8.57 12.01
N ARG A 125 -23.13 9.03 13.23
CA ARG A 125 -24.09 9.76 14.07
C ARG A 125 -24.44 11.14 13.53
N GLN A 126 -23.46 11.90 13.06
CA GLN A 126 -23.70 13.21 12.43
C GLN A 126 -24.53 13.07 11.15
N THR A 127 -24.24 12.07 10.33
CA THR A 127 -25.00 11.80 9.10
C THR A 127 -26.46 11.45 9.41
N GLN A 128 -26.73 10.80 10.54
CA GLN A 128 -28.09 10.43 10.97
C GLN A 128 -28.86 11.62 11.56
N GLU A 129 -28.19 12.49 12.32
CA GLU A 129 -28.77 13.74 12.85
C GLU A 129 -29.05 14.78 11.74
N ASP A 130 -28.22 14.83 10.69
CA ASP A 130 -28.42 15.71 9.53
C ASP A 130 -29.59 15.27 8.62
N VAL A 131 -29.84 13.95 8.53
CA VAL A 131 -31.00 13.40 7.80
C VAL A 131 -32.31 13.72 8.54
N GLU A 132 -32.35 13.62 9.86
CA GLU A 132 -33.54 13.94 10.67
C GLU A 132 -33.89 15.45 10.63
N GLN A 133 -32.90 16.33 10.59
CA GLN A 133 -33.13 17.78 10.44
C GLN A 133 -33.61 18.16 9.03
N SER A 134 -33.13 17.47 7.99
CA SER A 134 -33.56 17.64 6.60
C SER A 134 -35.02 17.19 6.39
N GLU A 135 -35.45 16.12 7.06
CA GLU A 135 -36.85 15.66 7.02
C GLU A 135 -37.81 16.59 7.77
N HIS A 136 -37.40 17.17 8.90
CA HIS A 136 -38.18 18.18 9.62
C HIS A 136 -38.35 19.48 8.81
N GLY A 137 -37.32 19.91 8.06
CA GLY A 137 -37.41 21.05 7.15
C GLY A 137 -38.37 20.82 5.98
N ARG A 138 -38.44 19.60 5.46
CA ARG A 138 -39.35 19.21 4.36
C ARG A 138 -40.80 19.07 4.79
N GLN A 139 -41.07 18.67 6.04
CA GLN A 139 -42.44 18.61 6.59
C GLN A 139 -43.03 20.00 6.89
N GLN A 140 -42.21 20.98 7.29
CA GLN A 140 -42.68 22.35 7.50
C GLN A 140 -42.96 23.11 6.19
N GLN A 141 -42.27 22.79 5.09
CA GLN A 141 -42.56 23.37 3.77
C GLN A 141 -43.80 22.76 3.08
N ARG A 142 -44.22 21.55 3.45
CA ARG A 142 -45.43 20.89 2.91
C ARG A 142 -46.74 21.30 3.59
N ALA A 143 -46.69 21.98 4.73
CA ALA A 143 -47.89 22.44 5.45
C ALA A 143 -48.37 23.85 5.02
N GLY A 144 -47.66 24.52 4.11
CA GLY A 144 -47.97 25.89 3.66
C GLY A 144 -48.72 26.00 2.33
N LEU A 145 -48.96 24.89 1.63
CA LEU A 145 -49.58 24.86 0.32
C LEU A 145 -50.50 23.64 0.25
N ASP A 146 -51.79 23.87 0.50
CA ASP A 146 -52.95 23.28 -0.17
C ASP A 146 -54.17 23.28 0.76
N GLY A 147 -54.99 24.32 0.59
CA GLY A 147 -56.40 24.29 0.95
C GLY A 147 -57.23 23.98 -0.30
N GLU A 148 -58.27 23.17 -0.08
CA GLU A 148 -59.50 22.99 -0.87
C GLU A 148 -59.66 21.77 -1.81
N LEU A 149 -60.66 20.95 -1.40
CA LEU A 149 -61.67 20.15 -2.14
C LEU A 149 -61.28 18.70 -2.55
N VAL A 150 -61.82 17.64 -1.92
CA VAL A 150 -63.20 17.02 -1.99
C VAL A 150 -63.44 16.38 -3.38
N ALA A 151 -63.81 15.11 -3.60
CA ALA A 151 -64.40 14.03 -2.79
C ALA A 151 -64.27 12.65 -3.50
N GLU A 152 -64.43 11.60 -2.68
CA GLU A 152 -65.08 10.29 -2.91
C GLU A 152 -64.47 9.19 -3.81
N GLY A 153 -64.32 7.99 -3.21
CA GLY A 153 -64.37 6.69 -3.88
C GLY A 153 -63.54 5.57 -3.21
N GLN A 154 -64.19 4.76 -2.35
CA GLN A 154 -63.77 3.41 -1.85
C GLN A 154 -63.30 2.50 -3.01
N GLU A 155 -62.43 1.48 -2.87
CA GLU A 155 -62.35 0.39 -1.87
C GLU A 155 -61.07 -0.46 -2.10
N ASP A 156 -60.52 -1.03 -1.03
CA ASP A 156 -59.65 -2.23 -0.85
C ASP A 156 -58.58 -2.67 -1.88
N GLY A 157 -57.33 -2.76 -1.39
CA GLY A 157 -56.24 -3.52 -2.01
C GLY A 157 -55.13 -3.84 -1.00
N ARG A 158 -54.91 -5.14 -0.77
CA ARG A 158 -53.92 -5.73 0.15
C ARG A 158 -52.46 -5.42 -0.23
N GLU A 159 -51.66 -5.46 0.84
CA GLU A 159 -50.21 -5.42 0.97
C GLU A 159 -49.42 -6.18 -0.11
N ASP A 160 -48.43 -5.49 -0.68
CA ASP A 160 -47.22 -6.10 -1.27
C ASP A 160 -46.00 -5.26 -0.85
N GLU A 161 -45.17 -5.85 0.00
CA GLU A 161 -43.80 -5.42 0.27
C GLU A 161 -42.89 -5.95 -0.84
N VAL A 162 -42.17 -5.06 -1.54
CA VAL A 162 -40.96 -5.41 -2.28
C VAL A 162 -39.90 -4.33 -2.04
N GLU A 163 -38.78 -4.79 -1.49
CA GLU A 163 -37.51 -4.11 -1.33
C GLU A 163 -36.94 -3.61 -2.68
N GLY A 164 -36.61 -2.32 -2.76
CA GLY A 164 -35.57 -1.79 -3.67
C GLY A 164 -34.22 -1.87 -2.94
N VAL A 165 -33.19 -2.53 -3.48
CA VAL A 165 -32.34 -2.10 -4.60
C VAL A 165 -31.80 -0.67 -4.42
N GLY A 166 -30.51 -0.58 -4.12
CA GLY A 166 -29.63 0.13 -5.05
C GLY A 166 -28.75 1.28 -4.54
N VAL A 167 -27.44 1.03 -4.69
CA VAL A 167 -26.47 1.89 -5.39
C VAL A 167 -25.82 3.07 -4.64
N ALA A 168 -24.51 2.87 -4.46
CA ALA A 168 -23.33 3.68 -4.77
C ALA A 168 -23.24 5.20 -4.47
N ALA A 169 -22.02 5.50 -4.01
CA ALA A 169 -21.34 6.78 -3.93
C ALA A 169 -21.49 7.69 -5.15
N GLN A 170 -21.49 9.01 -4.91
CA GLN A 170 -20.77 9.93 -5.79
C GLN A 170 -20.30 11.23 -5.10
N GLU A 171 -19.28 11.79 -5.75
CA GLU A 171 -18.33 12.86 -5.48
C GLU A 171 -18.88 14.25 -5.16
N VAL A 172 -18.04 15.02 -4.48
CA VAL A 172 -18.19 16.45 -4.20
C VAL A 172 -17.58 17.27 -5.34
N ALA A 173 -18.39 18.12 -5.97
CA ALA A 173 -17.99 19.11 -6.95
C ALA A 173 -17.42 20.38 -6.29
N TYR A 174 -16.34 20.93 -6.86
CA TYR A 174 -15.79 22.25 -6.54
C TYR A 174 -16.58 23.35 -7.26
N GLY A 175 -17.05 24.33 -6.51
CA GLY A 175 -17.62 25.58 -7.03
C GLY A 175 -16.56 26.70 -7.07
N VAL A 176 -16.41 27.31 -8.24
CA VAL A 176 -15.72 28.58 -8.49
C VAL A 176 -16.63 29.73 -8.08
N ASN A 177 -16.08 30.79 -7.49
CA ASN A 177 -16.74 32.10 -7.47
C ASN A 177 -15.75 33.22 -7.75
N GLU A 178 -16.13 34.08 -8.70
CA GLU A 178 -15.40 35.21 -9.28
C GLU A 178 -15.28 36.40 -8.31
N GLY A 179 -14.28 37.27 -8.54
CA GLY A 179 -14.11 38.47 -7.73
C GLY A 179 -13.05 39.48 -8.16
N ARG A 180 -13.10 39.95 -9.41
CA ARG A 180 -12.91 41.36 -9.84
C ARG A 180 -11.50 42.00 -9.80
N GLU A 181 -10.96 42.22 -11.00
CA GLU A 181 -9.86 43.12 -11.34
C GLU A 181 -10.25 44.60 -11.28
N VAL A 182 -9.29 45.47 -10.94
CA VAL A 182 -9.22 46.88 -11.38
C VAL A 182 -7.76 47.16 -11.75
N ALA A 183 -7.56 47.61 -13.00
CA ALA A 183 -6.26 47.97 -13.58
C ALA A 183 -5.92 49.46 -13.37
N MET A 184 -4.62 49.78 -13.31
CA MET A 184 -4.06 51.02 -13.84
C MET A 184 -2.64 50.76 -14.37
N GLU A 185 -2.42 51.15 -15.63
CA GLU A 185 -1.14 51.19 -16.34
C GLU A 185 -0.32 52.46 -15.99
N GLY A 186 1.01 52.42 -16.22
CA GLY A 186 1.87 53.61 -16.24
C GLY A 186 3.38 53.31 -16.27
N GLU A 187 4.01 53.64 -17.40
CA GLU A 187 5.35 53.36 -17.94
C GLU A 187 6.63 53.78 -17.18
N ASP A 188 7.71 53.01 -17.44
CA ASP A 188 9.14 53.29 -17.70
C ASP A 188 9.96 54.39 -16.97
N GLY A 189 11.20 54.00 -16.59
CA GLY A 189 12.32 54.94 -16.44
C GLY A 189 13.52 54.43 -15.63
N GLU A 190 14.58 53.95 -16.29
CA GLU A 190 15.93 53.91 -15.72
C GLU A 190 16.53 55.33 -15.61
N ILE A 191 17.35 55.59 -14.58
CA ILE A 191 18.64 56.32 -14.57
C ILE A 191 19.16 56.41 -13.10
N GLN A 192 20.42 56.05 -12.87
CA GLN A 192 21.20 56.27 -11.62
C GLN A 192 21.91 57.67 -11.62
N PRO A 193 22.77 58.01 -10.64
CA PRO A 193 22.57 58.42 -9.25
C PRO A 193 23.11 59.87 -9.01
N ILE A 194 23.05 60.41 -7.77
CA ILE A 194 24.09 61.27 -7.11
C ILE A 194 23.58 61.82 -5.75
N VAL A 195 24.40 61.55 -4.72
CA VAL A 195 24.87 62.34 -3.55
C VAL A 195 23.97 63.40 -2.90
N GLY A 196 23.88 63.33 -1.56
CA GLY A 196 23.53 64.48 -0.72
C GLY A 196 23.32 64.13 0.76
N GLY A 197 24.37 63.72 1.46
CA GLY A 197 24.37 63.67 2.92
C GLY A 197 24.63 65.07 3.48
N ASP A 198 23.62 65.71 4.08
CA ASP A 198 23.84 66.80 5.05
C ASP A 198 22.60 67.17 5.91
N GLN A 199 21.76 66.21 6.27
CA GLN A 199 20.63 66.44 7.21
C GLN A 199 20.71 65.66 8.53
N LEU A 200 21.70 64.77 8.68
CA LEU A 200 21.87 63.94 9.90
C LEU A 200 22.90 64.50 10.89
N VAL A 201 23.66 65.53 10.51
CA VAL A 201 24.63 66.21 11.40
C VAL A 201 23.94 67.24 12.29
N ARG A 202 22.89 67.92 11.80
CA ARG A 202 22.16 68.94 12.58
C ARG A 202 21.21 68.39 13.66
N LEU A 203 20.76 67.13 13.55
CA LEU A 203 19.93 66.49 14.58
C LEU A 203 20.75 65.85 15.71
N ARG A 204 22.08 65.78 15.56
CA ARG A 204 22.99 65.19 16.55
C ARG A 204 23.44 66.21 17.60
N GLU A 205 23.62 67.48 17.22
CA GLU A 205 24.05 68.54 18.15
C GLU A 205 22.91 69.02 19.07
N GLU A 206 21.63 68.92 18.65
CA GLU A 206 20.47 69.34 19.47
C GLU A 206 20.08 68.33 20.58
N LEU A 207 20.60 67.09 20.53
CA LEU A 207 20.24 66.05 21.50
C LEU A 207 21.26 65.90 22.64
N GLU A 208 22.52 66.31 22.43
CA GLU A 208 23.59 66.20 23.43
C GLU A 208 23.52 67.31 24.50
N GLU A 209 22.81 68.41 24.25
CA GLU A 209 22.67 69.53 25.20
C GLU A 209 21.54 69.33 26.24
N ARG A 210 20.78 68.23 26.18
CA ARG A 210 19.58 68.02 27.03
C ARG A 210 19.69 66.93 28.09
N LEU A 211 20.88 66.34 28.30
CA LEU A 211 21.06 65.18 29.20
C LEU A 211 22.04 65.41 30.36
N GLU A 212 22.56 66.63 30.57
CA GLU A 212 23.46 66.92 31.70
C GLU A 212 22.77 67.48 32.97
N ASP A 213 21.48 67.82 32.94
CA ASP A 213 20.75 68.31 34.11
C ASP A 213 19.71 67.27 34.57
N ASP A 214 20.10 66.39 35.50
CA ASP A 214 19.30 66.01 36.69
C ASP A 214 19.87 64.76 37.39
N ALA A 215 20.66 64.97 38.44
CA ALA A 215 20.82 63.99 39.51
C ALA A 215 21.08 64.70 40.85
N PRO A 216 20.36 64.34 41.91
CA PRO A 216 20.86 64.50 43.27
C PRO A 216 21.10 63.14 43.98
N PRO A 217 22.04 63.07 44.94
CA PRO A 217 22.50 61.82 45.57
C PRO A 217 21.93 61.63 47.00
N LEU A 218 22.36 60.54 47.69
CA LEU A 218 22.37 60.28 49.16
C LEU A 218 21.45 59.12 49.64
N MET A 219 21.98 58.03 50.20
CA MET A 219 22.41 57.87 51.61
C MET A 219 22.78 56.41 51.95
N GLU A 220 23.75 56.32 52.87
CA GLU A 220 24.32 55.15 53.56
C GLU A 220 23.50 54.72 54.79
N GLU A 221 24.03 53.70 55.49
CA GLU A 221 23.78 53.21 56.88
C GLU A 221 22.88 51.97 57.04
N GLU A 222 23.45 50.79 57.35
CA GLU A 222 23.81 50.20 58.68
C GLU A 222 22.62 49.43 59.30
N GLY A 223 22.73 48.23 59.87
CA GLY A 223 23.86 47.35 60.16
C GLY A 223 23.41 46.05 60.86
N ALA A 224 24.29 45.05 60.79
CA ALA A 224 24.56 43.95 61.72
C ALA A 224 23.45 43.02 62.26
N HIS A 225 23.58 41.71 62.00
CA HIS A 225 23.49 40.72 63.08
C HIS A 225 24.46 39.53 62.92
N ARG A 226 25.12 39.29 64.05
CA ARG A 226 26.22 38.39 64.38
C ARG A 226 25.70 36.97 64.64
N MET A 227 26.30 35.97 63.99
CA MET A 227 26.13 34.55 64.31
C MET A 227 26.90 34.18 65.58
N VAL A 228 26.27 33.38 66.45
CA VAL A 228 26.90 32.66 67.56
C VAL A 228 26.37 31.22 67.60
N PHE A 229 27.29 30.31 67.26
CA PHE A 229 27.61 28.98 67.82
C PHE A 229 26.55 27.97 68.27
N GLY A 230 26.82 26.73 67.82
CA GLY A 230 26.65 25.49 68.60
C GLY A 230 26.14 24.34 67.72
N ALA A 231 26.83 23.22 67.55
CA ALA A 231 28.05 22.72 68.17
C ALA A 231 28.66 21.62 67.29
N GLU A 232 29.93 21.35 67.59
CA GLU A 232 30.83 20.40 66.98
C GLU A 232 30.33 18.94 67.02
N GLY A 233 30.82 18.17 66.06
CA GLY A 233 31.05 16.73 66.16
C GLY A 233 32.13 16.36 65.16
N GLN A 234 33.39 16.40 65.63
CA GLN A 234 34.62 15.90 64.99
C GLN A 234 34.37 14.49 64.40
N ASP A 235 35.03 13.99 63.36
CA ASP A 235 36.43 14.08 62.97
C ASP A 235 36.60 13.42 61.56
N GLY A 236 37.68 13.77 60.86
CA GLY A 236 38.44 12.94 59.90
C GLY A 236 37.76 12.21 58.72
N GLY A 237 38.10 12.63 57.49
CA GLY A 237 38.05 11.77 56.29
C GLY A 237 39.13 10.66 56.30
N PRO A 238 39.52 10.03 55.17
CA PRO A 238 39.14 10.37 53.79
C PRO A 238 38.94 9.17 52.80
N ARG A 239 38.36 9.54 51.65
CA ARG A 239 38.67 9.15 50.25
C ARG A 239 38.92 7.69 49.82
N HIS A 240 38.16 7.39 48.76
CA HIS A 240 38.45 6.56 47.58
C HIS A 240 38.66 5.06 47.76
N GLN A 241 37.67 4.31 47.29
CA GLN A 241 37.95 3.23 46.35
C GLN A 241 36.82 3.17 45.32
N GLU A 242 37.24 3.22 44.06
CA GLU A 242 36.43 2.84 42.91
C GLU A 242 36.03 1.37 43.00
N ASP A 243 34.88 1.10 42.40
CA ASP A 243 34.66 0.01 41.48
C ASP A 243 34.15 -1.38 41.93
N LEU A 244 33.09 -1.72 41.18
CA LEU A 244 32.77 -3.00 40.54
C LEU A 244 31.92 -4.01 41.31
N ALA A 245 30.79 -4.32 40.65
CA ALA A 245 30.15 -5.62 40.70
C ALA A 245 31.10 -6.70 40.11
N ASP A 246 31.37 -7.72 40.94
CA ASP A 246 31.27 -9.18 40.70
C ASP A 246 31.04 -9.72 39.25
N PRO A 247 31.28 -11.02 38.97
CA PRO A 247 32.16 -12.01 39.63
C PRO A 247 32.91 -12.95 38.62
N LYS A 248 33.74 -13.85 39.16
CA LYS A 248 33.96 -15.27 38.77
C LYS A 248 35.40 -15.71 38.48
N ASN A 249 35.76 -16.68 39.33
CA ASN A 249 36.39 -17.96 39.05
C ASN A 249 37.93 -18.11 39.06
N VAL A 250 38.36 -18.69 40.19
CA VAL A 250 39.09 -19.97 40.33
C VAL A 250 40.52 -20.04 39.77
N GLY A 251 41.48 -20.11 40.70
CA GLY A 251 42.47 -21.19 40.70
C GLY A 251 43.92 -20.83 40.99
N ASN A 252 44.35 -21.03 42.26
CA ASN A 252 45.70 -21.33 42.76
C ASN A 252 46.87 -20.36 42.44
N GLY A 253 47.69 -19.88 43.36
CA GLY A 253 47.91 -20.11 44.79
C GLY A 253 49.26 -19.54 45.23
N ARG A 254 49.46 -19.38 46.56
CA ARG A 254 50.73 -19.09 47.31
C ARG A 254 51.28 -17.65 47.15
N GLN A 255 51.79 -16.92 48.15
CA GLN A 255 52.07 -17.15 49.59
C GLN A 255 52.24 -15.77 50.27
N ILE A 256 51.99 -15.73 51.59
CA ILE A 256 51.98 -14.59 52.52
C ILE A 256 53.40 -14.11 52.91
N GLU A 257 53.58 -12.82 53.24
CA GLU A 257 54.33 -12.29 54.42
C GLU A 257 54.26 -10.74 54.46
N MET A 258 53.45 -10.13 55.35
CA MET A 258 53.73 -9.65 56.72
C MET A 258 54.39 -8.25 56.86
N LEU A 259 53.50 -7.28 57.11
CA LEU A 259 53.54 -6.01 57.85
C LEU A 259 54.82 -5.57 58.61
N GLN A 260 55.09 -4.26 58.55
CA GLN A 260 55.42 -3.41 59.72
C GLN A 260 55.06 -1.92 59.48
N HIS A 261 54.58 -1.25 60.54
CA HIS A 261 54.04 0.13 60.59
C HIS A 261 55.06 1.15 61.15
N GLN A 262 54.98 2.42 60.72
CA GLN A 262 55.27 3.70 61.44
C GLN A 262 55.13 4.86 60.41
N SER A 263 54.77 6.13 60.65
CA SER A 263 54.12 6.94 61.69
C SER A 263 53.81 8.32 61.03
N LEU A 264 52.87 9.10 61.58
CA LEU A 264 52.22 10.29 61.00
C LEU A 264 53.08 11.58 60.84
N ARG A 265 52.78 12.39 59.80
CA ARG A 265 53.04 13.86 59.69
C ARG A 265 51.72 14.60 59.36
N SER A 266 51.62 15.85 59.82
CA SER A 266 50.46 16.78 59.78
C SER A 266 50.04 17.27 58.37
N PRO A 267 48.79 17.76 58.17
CA PRO A 267 48.24 18.11 56.85
C PRO A 267 48.62 19.53 56.36
N SER A 268 48.78 19.68 55.04
CA SER A 268 49.04 20.92 54.28
C SER A 268 47.75 21.69 53.90
N PRO A 269 47.81 23.01 53.61
CA PRO A 269 46.63 23.80 53.21
C PRO A 269 46.08 23.40 51.82
N PRO A 270 44.81 23.72 51.49
CA PRO A 270 44.21 23.39 50.21
C PRO A 270 44.89 24.14 49.04
N PRO A 271 44.91 23.54 47.83
CA PRO A 271 45.57 24.13 46.67
C PRO A 271 44.89 25.46 46.26
N ALA A 272 45.70 26.45 45.90
CA ALA A 272 45.21 27.73 45.39
C ALA A 272 44.48 27.51 44.05
N LEU A 273 43.30 28.12 43.90
CA LEU A 273 42.57 28.14 42.63
C LEU A 273 43.41 28.88 41.59
N GLU A 274 43.60 28.25 40.42
CA GLU A 274 44.24 28.88 39.28
C GLU A 274 43.30 29.96 38.71
N CYS A 275 43.76 31.21 38.72
CA CYS A 275 42.99 32.36 38.22
C CYS A 275 43.47 32.70 36.80
N ILE A 276 42.62 32.45 35.80
CA ILE A 276 42.85 32.85 34.41
C ILE A 276 42.01 34.09 34.13
N THR A 277 42.65 35.16 33.64
CA THR A 277 41.96 36.40 33.25
C THR A 277 41.90 36.48 31.73
N LEU A 278 40.70 36.65 31.17
CA LEU A 278 40.52 36.86 29.73
C LEU A 278 41.18 38.19 29.30
N PRO A 279 41.82 38.28 28.12
CA PRO A 279 42.44 39.51 27.64
C PRO A 279 41.41 40.65 27.54
N SER A 280 41.86 41.88 27.81
CA SER A 280 41.01 43.07 27.92
C SER A 280 40.29 43.41 26.61
N GLY A 281 39.04 42.97 26.46
CA GLY A 281 38.21 43.27 25.28
C GLY A 281 36.98 44.13 25.55
N HIS A 282 36.51 44.22 26.80
CA HIS A 282 35.47 45.15 27.21
C HIS A 282 36.08 46.45 27.75
N ILE A 283 35.48 47.59 27.43
CA ILE A 283 35.96 48.91 27.87
C ILE A 283 35.25 49.44 29.12
N ALA A 284 34.29 48.68 29.66
CA ALA A 284 33.54 48.98 30.88
C ALA A 284 33.20 47.71 31.68
N GLN A 285 32.55 47.88 32.84
CA GLN A 285 32.20 46.80 33.76
C GLN A 285 31.33 45.72 33.08
N VAL A 286 31.69 44.45 33.32
CA VAL A 286 30.91 43.28 32.89
C VAL A 286 29.87 42.97 33.96
N ASN A 287 28.59 43.00 33.61
CA ASN A 287 27.49 42.76 34.56
C ASN A 287 26.96 41.32 34.48
N SER A 288 27.17 40.62 33.37
CA SER A 288 26.65 39.28 33.16
C SER A 288 27.64 38.40 32.39
N VAL A 289 27.72 37.14 32.79
CA VAL A 289 28.50 36.09 32.14
C VAL A 289 27.64 34.85 32.02
N LEU A 290 27.70 34.16 30.90
CA LEU A 290 26.92 32.97 30.61
C LEU A 290 27.75 31.99 29.78
N LEU A 291 27.88 30.75 30.27
CA LEU A 291 28.45 29.65 29.49
C LEU A 291 27.39 29.09 28.54
N VAL A 292 27.78 28.86 27.30
CA VAL A 292 26.89 28.39 26.23
C VAL A 292 27.46 27.14 25.57
N GLY A 293 26.58 26.19 25.25
CA GLY A 293 26.97 24.82 24.90
C GLY A 293 27.28 24.02 26.16
N GLY A 294 26.68 22.85 26.34
CA GLY A 294 26.71 22.08 27.60
C GLY A 294 28.10 21.69 28.14
N GLU A 295 29.14 21.86 27.33
CA GLU A 295 30.56 21.63 27.67
C GLU A 295 31.30 22.94 28.05
N GLY A 296 30.65 24.11 27.97
CA GLY A 296 31.24 25.41 28.34
C GLY A 296 32.26 25.96 27.33
N GLU A 297 32.21 25.52 26.07
CA GLU A 297 33.17 25.91 25.03
C GLU A 297 33.14 27.42 24.71
N VAL A 298 31.95 28.02 24.76
CA VAL A 298 31.75 29.44 24.46
C VAL A 298 31.22 30.18 25.68
N CYS A 299 31.83 31.33 25.99
CA CYS A 299 31.40 32.23 27.04
C CYS A 299 30.81 33.51 26.44
N ALA A 300 29.59 33.86 26.82
CA ALA A 300 28.95 35.11 26.47
C ALA A 300 29.05 36.10 27.64
N THR A 301 29.47 37.33 27.37
CA THR A 301 29.62 38.39 28.38
C THR A 301 28.83 39.62 27.99
N GLY A 302 28.06 40.18 28.92
CA GLY A 302 27.30 41.42 28.77
C GLY A 302 27.91 42.54 29.60
N SER A 303 28.21 43.67 28.98
CA SER A 303 28.93 44.79 29.61
C SER A 303 28.19 46.13 29.53
N ARG A 304 28.61 47.05 30.40
CA ARG A 304 28.23 48.47 30.39
C ARG A 304 28.79 49.23 29.19
N ASP A 305 29.67 48.63 28.42
CA ASP A 305 30.10 49.16 27.11
C ASP A 305 29.06 48.92 26.00
N TRP A 306 27.86 48.48 26.39
CA TRP A 306 26.70 48.20 25.55
C TRP A 306 26.88 47.00 24.62
N ASN A 307 27.93 46.21 24.81
CA ASN A 307 28.22 45.08 23.97
C ASN A 307 28.01 43.73 24.66
N VAL A 308 27.59 42.76 23.85
CA VAL A 308 27.68 41.33 24.16
C VAL A 308 28.84 40.76 23.35
N LYS A 309 29.79 40.14 24.04
CA LYS A 309 30.94 39.49 23.41
C LYS A 309 30.87 37.98 23.63
N LEU A 310 31.30 37.23 22.62
CA LEU A 310 31.45 35.79 22.67
C LEU A 310 32.94 35.45 22.70
N TRP A 311 33.33 34.58 23.62
CA TRP A 311 34.69 34.15 23.87
C TRP A 311 34.79 32.64 23.70
N ASP A 312 35.83 32.19 23.02
CA ASP A 312 36.23 30.79 23.00
C ASP A 312 37.14 30.54 24.21
N LEU A 313 36.71 29.64 25.09
CA LEU A 313 37.48 29.28 26.29
C LEU A 313 38.50 28.15 26.04
N GLN A 314 38.42 27.45 24.91
CA GLN A 314 39.33 26.36 24.54
C GLN A 314 40.54 26.87 23.73
N ALA A 315 40.42 28.05 23.10
CA ALA A 315 41.49 28.70 22.36
C ALA A 315 42.55 29.37 23.28
N GLY A 316 43.39 28.55 23.91
CA GLY A 316 44.63 28.97 24.61
C GLY A 316 44.46 29.38 26.08
N ALA A 317 45.58 29.55 26.79
CA ALA A 317 45.65 29.78 28.25
C ALA A 317 45.00 31.09 28.78
N GLY A 318 44.34 31.86 27.92
CA GLY A 318 43.65 33.10 28.27
C GLY A 318 42.31 33.31 27.56
N GLY A 319 41.82 32.35 26.76
CA GLY A 319 40.61 32.50 25.93
C GLY A 319 40.73 33.56 24.82
N THR A 320 40.01 33.37 23.72
CA THR A 320 40.07 34.26 22.54
C THR A 320 38.70 34.89 22.25
N LEU A 321 38.67 36.18 21.90
CA LEU A 321 37.43 36.85 21.48
C LEU A 321 37.01 36.34 20.10
N LEU A 322 35.83 35.70 20.02
CA LEU A 322 35.24 35.24 18.76
C LEU A 322 34.56 36.40 18.03
N HIS A 323 33.52 36.94 18.65
CA HIS A 323 32.64 37.93 18.03
C HIS A 323 32.10 38.94 19.05
N THR A 324 31.93 40.19 18.62
CA THR A 324 31.08 41.16 19.32
C THR A 324 29.74 41.18 18.59
N LEU A 325 28.65 40.85 19.29
CA LEU A 325 27.34 40.71 18.67
C LEU A 325 26.81 42.08 18.22
N GLY A 326 26.39 42.23 16.97
CA GLY A 326 25.96 43.52 16.44
C GLY A 326 25.68 43.45 14.94
N GLY A 327 24.86 44.36 14.43
CA GLY A 327 24.62 44.47 12.99
C GLY A 327 25.87 44.95 12.25
N ARG A 328 26.03 44.58 10.98
CA ARG A 328 27.13 45.06 10.14
C ARG A 328 27.01 46.58 9.97
N GLY A 329 27.81 47.35 10.72
CA GLY A 329 27.76 48.82 10.76
C GLY A 329 27.25 49.43 12.07
N ASP A 330 26.79 48.63 13.03
CA ASP A 330 26.42 49.10 14.37
C ASP A 330 27.63 49.07 15.31
N PHE A 331 27.87 50.15 16.05
CA PHE A 331 28.98 50.26 17.01
C PHE A 331 28.68 49.62 18.38
N SER A 332 27.44 49.18 18.63
CA SER A 332 27.04 48.55 19.89
C SER A 332 25.95 47.49 19.74
N THR A 333 26.00 46.44 20.58
CA THR A 333 24.97 45.40 20.65
C THR A 333 23.64 45.94 21.15
N HIS A 334 23.68 46.77 22.21
CA HIS A 334 22.54 47.44 22.82
C HIS A 334 22.68 48.97 22.76
N ARG A 335 21.60 49.71 23.02
CA ARG A 335 21.64 51.18 23.18
C ARG A 335 21.72 51.60 24.66
N GLY A 336 22.15 50.68 25.52
CA GLY A 336 22.24 50.83 26.97
C GLY A 336 23.00 49.66 27.58
N TRP A 337 23.20 49.67 28.90
CA TRP A 337 23.96 48.61 29.58
C TRP A 337 23.33 47.24 29.37
N VAL A 338 24.15 46.26 28.98
CA VAL A 338 23.71 44.87 28.98
C VAL A 338 23.77 44.36 30.41
N TRP A 339 22.65 43.88 30.92
CA TRP A 339 22.52 43.52 32.33
C TRP A 339 22.37 42.03 32.56
N CYS A 340 21.69 41.32 31.66
CA CYS A 340 21.45 39.89 31.81
C CYS A 340 21.52 39.16 30.47
N LEU A 341 21.90 37.89 30.54
CA LEU A 341 21.98 36.96 29.43
C LEU A 341 21.23 35.68 29.81
N ALA A 342 20.61 35.02 28.83
CA ALA A 342 20.05 33.68 28.98
C ALA A 342 20.19 32.94 27.66
N SER A 343 20.40 31.63 27.67
CA SER A 343 20.51 30.84 26.44
C SER A 343 19.81 29.49 26.58
N GLN A 344 19.36 28.95 25.45
CA GLN A 344 18.94 27.57 25.31
C GLN A 344 19.35 27.06 23.93
N GLY A 345 20.18 26.02 23.92
CA GLY A 345 20.77 25.50 22.68
C GLY A 345 21.44 26.62 21.87
N PRO A 346 21.07 26.81 20.58
CA PRO A 346 21.67 27.83 19.71
C PRO A 346 21.13 29.26 19.94
N LEU A 347 20.09 29.43 20.77
CA LEU A 347 19.47 30.74 21.01
C LEU A 347 20.11 31.43 22.21
N LEU A 348 20.62 32.65 22.02
CA LEU A 348 21.08 33.53 23.09
C LEU A 348 20.18 34.77 23.18
N ALA A 349 19.64 35.05 24.36
CA ALA A 349 18.90 36.25 24.68
C ALA A 349 19.76 37.19 25.53
N SER A 350 19.67 38.48 25.25
CA SER A 350 20.39 39.54 25.98
C SER A 350 19.44 40.67 26.34
N GLY A 351 19.41 41.03 27.62
CA GLY A 351 18.54 42.06 28.18
C GLY A 351 19.32 43.33 28.50
N GLY A 352 18.82 44.46 28.03
CA GLY A 352 19.45 45.77 28.18
C GLY A 352 18.66 46.75 29.05
N PHE A 353 19.38 47.75 29.57
CA PHE A 353 18.79 48.95 30.16
C PHE A 353 18.11 49.87 29.13
N ASP A 354 18.27 49.58 27.83
CA ASP A 354 17.50 50.21 26.74
C ASP A 354 16.05 49.70 26.63
N SER A 355 15.59 48.93 27.63
CA SER A 355 14.28 48.29 27.69
C SER A 355 14.05 47.30 26.54
N THR A 356 15.11 46.66 26.04
CA THR A 356 15.00 45.65 24.99
C THR A 356 15.58 44.30 25.39
N VAL A 357 14.98 43.23 24.85
CA VAL A 357 15.58 41.90 24.81
C VAL A 357 15.93 41.60 23.36
N ARG A 358 17.21 41.38 23.07
CA ARG A 358 17.69 40.99 21.75
C ARG A 358 17.98 39.49 21.73
N LEU A 359 17.48 38.82 20.68
CA LEU A 359 17.68 37.41 20.43
C LEU A 359 18.74 37.20 19.35
N TRP A 360 19.65 36.27 19.57
CA TRP A 360 20.81 35.98 18.74
C TRP A 360 20.85 34.49 18.42
N ASP A 361 21.18 34.17 17.18
CA ASP A 361 21.41 32.80 16.74
C ASP A 361 22.92 32.52 16.72
N LEU A 362 23.38 31.66 17.62
CA LEU A 362 24.78 31.30 17.77
C LEU A 362 25.28 30.39 16.64
N GLN A 363 24.41 29.61 15.98
CA GLN A 363 24.79 28.80 14.82
C GLN A 363 25.03 29.67 13.59
N ALA A 364 24.33 30.80 13.48
CA ALA A 364 24.52 31.79 12.43
C ALA A 364 25.55 32.88 12.81
N ASN A 365 26.66 32.51 13.48
CA ASN A 365 27.72 33.43 13.93
C ASN A 365 27.22 34.64 14.76
N GLY A 366 26.18 34.45 15.58
CA GLY A 366 25.63 35.51 16.41
C GLY A 366 24.76 36.52 15.64
N ALA A 367 24.13 36.10 14.54
CA ALA A 367 23.19 36.94 13.81
C ALA A 367 21.97 37.30 14.68
N LYS A 368 21.46 38.53 14.53
CA LYS A 368 20.27 38.99 15.25
C LYS A 368 19.04 38.27 14.72
N ARG A 369 18.38 37.47 15.57
CA ARG A 369 17.16 36.71 15.27
C ARG A 369 15.89 37.52 15.54
N GLY A 370 15.91 38.40 16.55
CA GLY A 370 14.72 39.16 16.93
C GLY A 370 14.99 40.26 17.95
N LEU A 371 14.01 41.16 18.12
CA LEU A 371 14.03 42.24 19.10
C LEU A 371 12.67 42.31 19.79
N ILE A 372 12.68 42.22 21.11
CA ILE A 372 11.51 42.38 21.97
C ILE A 372 11.66 43.71 22.71
N LYS A 373 10.65 44.58 22.64
CA LYS A 373 10.60 45.81 23.43
C LYS A 373 9.87 45.50 24.74
N ALA A 374 10.61 45.56 25.84
CA ALA A 374 10.07 45.43 27.19
C ALA A 374 9.53 46.80 27.67
N GLY A 375 8.62 46.78 28.65
CA GLY A 375 8.02 48.00 29.22
C GLY A 375 8.99 48.86 30.06
N ALA A 376 10.11 48.27 30.49
CA ALA A 376 11.17 48.94 31.25
C ALA A 376 12.51 48.18 31.11
N ALA A 377 13.57 48.69 31.74
CA ALA A 377 14.89 48.06 31.76
C ALA A 377 14.83 46.58 32.19
N VAL A 378 15.51 45.71 31.46
CA VAL A 378 15.47 44.26 31.67
C VAL A 378 16.55 43.86 32.68
N LEU A 379 16.13 43.29 33.81
CA LEU A 379 17.01 42.96 34.94
C LEU A 379 17.40 41.49 34.99
N CYS A 380 16.52 40.59 34.52
CA CYS A 380 16.83 39.16 34.45
C CYS A 380 16.10 38.51 33.27
N LEU A 381 16.69 37.43 32.78
CA LEU A 381 16.14 36.61 31.70
C LEU A 381 16.21 35.14 32.09
N SER A 382 15.23 34.37 31.65
CA SER A 382 15.28 32.91 31.66
C SER A 382 14.71 32.39 30.36
N CYS A 383 15.44 31.51 29.69
CA CYS A 383 15.04 30.94 28.42
C CYS A 383 14.79 29.45 28.61
N GLN A 384 13.73 28.92 28.02
CA GLN A 384 13.44 27.51 27.78
C GLN A 384 13.22 27.30 26.27
N THR A 385 12.97 26.05 25.84
CA THR A 385 12.88 25.67 24.42
C THR A 385 11.93 26.58 23.61
N ASP A 386 10.76 26.89 24.15
CA ASP A 386 9.71 27.66 23.45
C ASP A 386 9.29 28.94 24.18
N VAL A 387 9.93 29.26 25.31
CA VAL A 387 9.49 30.32 26.21
C VAL A 387 10.67 31.14 26.71
N LEU A 388 10.56 32.46 26.59
CA LEU A 388 11.46 33.42 27.19
C LEU A 388 10.75 34.24 28.26
N LEU A 389 11.27 34.24 29.47
CA LEU A 389 10.82 35.07 30.58
C LEU A 389 11.76 36.25 30.75
N ALA A 390 11.20 37.46 30.89
CA ALA A 390 11.94 38.68 31.19
C ALA A 390 11.38 39.37 32.43
N GLY A 391 12.23 39.58 33.42
CA GLY A 391 11.93 40.41 34.59
C GLY A 391 12.42 41.84 34.37
N THR A 392 11.53 42.82 34.56
CA THR A 392 11.76 44.23 34.23
C THR A 392 11.70 45.13 35.46
N PHE A 393 12.35 46.30 35.39
CA PHE A 393 12.48 47.26 36.50
C PHE A 393 11.12 47.82 36.99
N ASP A 394 10.09 47.80 36.15
CA ASP A 394 8.70 48.17 36.50
C ASP A 394 7.95 47.09 37.30
N LYS A 395 8.68 46.13 37.90
CA LYS A 395 8.16 45.06 38.76
C LYS A 395 7.29 44.04 38.01
N ARG A 396 7.50 43.86 36.70
CA ARG A 396 6.77 42.88 35.88
C ARG A 396 7.66 41.71 35.46
N VAL A 397 7.02 40.56 35.25
CA VAL A 397 7.60 39.40 34.56
C VAL A 397 6.75 39.16 33.32
N SER A 398 7.38 39.24 32.15
CA SER A 398 6.71 39.02 30.85
C SER A 398 7.20 37.71 30.24
N MET A 399 6.27 36.97 29.62
CA MET A 399 6.53 35.71 28.94
C MET A 399 6.36 35.90 27.43
N TYR A 400 7.33 35.44 26.64
CA TYR A 400 7.34 35.55 25.19
C TYR A 400 7.49 34.16 24.58
N ASP A 401 6.70 33.90 23.54
CA ASP A 401 6.84 32.69 22.72
C ASP A 401 7.98 32.90 21.71
N THR A 402 8.98 32.02 21.74
CA THR A 402 10.17 32.12 20.87
C THR A 402 9.94 31.54 19.47
N ARG A 403 8.75 30.98 19.20
CA ARG A 403 8.37 30.38 17.90
C ARG A 403 7.77 31.39 16.90
N GLU A 404 7.15 32.47 17.38
CA GLU A 404 6.46 33.48 16.53
C GLU A 404 7.40 34.32 15.64
N GLY A 405 8.72 34.06 15.64
CA GLY A 405 9.68 34.62 14.68
C GLY A 405 9.79 33.85 13.35
N MET A 406 9.08 32.73 13.18
CA MET A 406 8.99 31.98 11.91
C MET A 406 7.80 32.50 11.09
N ALA A 407 7.93 33.67 10.46
CA ALA A 407 6.92 34.18 9.53
C ALA A 407 6.82 33.29 8.27
N ASP A 408 5.63 32.70 8.06
CA ASP A 408 4.91 32.40 6.80
C ASP A 408 5.69 32.08 5.51
N HIS A 409 6.70 31.24 5.56
CA HIS A 409 7.23 30.61 4.35
C HIS A 409 7.04 29.10 4.42
N ALA A 410 6.21 28.58 3.51
CA ALA A 410 6.14 27.14 3.28
C ALA A 410 7.57 26.62 3.07
N PRO A 411 7.96 25.49 3.67
CA PRO A 411 9.34 25.02 3.61
C PRO A 411 9.83 24.97 2.16
N SER A 412 10.95 25.62 1.87
CA SER A 412 11.48 25.70 0.49
C SER A 412 11.66 24.32 -0.13
N VAL A 413 12.11 23.35 0.66
CA VAL A 413 12.24 21.94 0.26
C VAL A 413 10.88 21.33 -0.15
N ALA A 414 9.79 21.68 0.56
CA ALA A 414 8.46 21.23 0.21
C ALA A 414 7.95 21.92 -1.06
N MET A 415 8.24 23.22 -1.23
CA MET A 415 7.88 23.96 -2.44
C MET A 415 8.60 23.41 -3.67
N GLU A 416 9.91 23.18 -3.59
CA GLU A 416 10.71 22.61 -4.69
C GLU A 416 10.25 21.18 -5.03
N ALA A 417 9.88 20.38 -4.02
CA ALA A 417 9.38 19.03 -4.24
C ALA A 417 7.98 18.99 -4.88
N VAL A 418 7.06 19.85 -4.41
CA VAL A 418 5.65 19.84 -4.84
C VAL A 418 5.43 20.64 -6.12
N LEU A 419 6.11 21.77 -6.29
CA LEU A 419 5.94 22.70 -7.41
C LEU A 419 7.00 22.49 -8.49
N LYS A 420 7.46 21.25 -8.67
CA LYS A 420 8.44 20.91 -9.70
C LYS A 420 7.82 21.15 -11.10
N PRO A 421 8.43 21.99 -11.95
CA PRO A 421 7.96 22.18 -13.32
C PRO A 421 8.03 20.87 -14.12
N SER A 422 6.97 20.55 -14.86
CA SER A 422 6.95 19.43 -15.80
C SER A 422 7.60 19.81 -17.12
N CYS A 423 8.16 18.83 -17.83
CA CYS A 423 8.48 19.00 -19.24
C CYS A 423 7.21 18.93 -20.11
N ASP A 424 7.27 19.48 -21.32
CA ASP A 424 6.18 19.36 -22.28
C ASP A 424 6.01 17.90 -22.74
N LEU A 425 4.76 17.49 -22.92
CA LEU A 425 4.42 16.18 -23.48
C LEU A 425 4.31 16.26 -25.02
N PRO A 426 4.60 15.18 -25.77
CA PRO A 426 4.42 15.13 -27.22
C PRO A 426 3.00 15.53 -27.66
N GLU A 427 2.89 16.30 -28.74
CA GLU A 427 1.60 16.83 -29.24
C GLU A 427 0.65 15.73 -29.77
N ASP A 428 1.21 14.60 -30.21
CA ASP A 428 0.47 13.45 -30.74
C ASP A 428 -0.09 12.52 -29.65
N MET A 429 0.21 12.79 -28.37
CA MET A 429 -0.26 11.96 -27.27
C MET A 429 -1.78 12.09 -27.07
N PRO A 430 -2.53 10.97 -27.04
CA PRO A 430 -3.98 11.01 -26.85
C PRO A 430 -4.33 11.57 -25.47
N LYS A 431 -5.20 12.58 -25.44
CA LYS A 431 -5.75 13.16 -24.21
C LYS A 431 -6.82 12.26 -23.61
N ILE A 432 -6.84 12.14 -22.29
CA ILE A 432 -7.88 11.37 -21.58
C ILE A 432 -9.22 12.08 -21.72
N ARG A 433 -10.20 11.36 -22.26
CA ARG A 433 -11.59 11.77 -22.43
C ARG A 433 -12.47 10.54 -22.63
N GLY A 434 -13.45 10.35 -21.76
CA GLY A 434 -14.48 9.32 -21.92
C GLY A 434 -15.57 9.71 -22.93
N TYR A 435 -16.47 8.78 -23.23
CA TYR A 435 -17.65 9.07 -24.03
C TYR A 435 -18.59 10.06 -23.32
N ASP A 436 -19.09 11.04 -24.07
CA ASP A 436 -20.02 12.05 -23.56
C ASP A 436 -21.46 11.67 -23.90
N PHE A 437 -22.19 11.16 -22.91
CA PHE A 437 -23.58 10.72 -23.07
C PHE A 437 -24.57 11.85 -23.39
N ASN A 438 -24.17 13.13 -23.33
CA ASN A 438 -24.99 14.22 -23.87
C ASN A 438 -25.17 14.09 -25.40
N GLN A 439 -24.32 13.30 -26.07
CA GLN A 439 -24.41 13.00 -27.50
C GLN A 439 -25.38 11.84 -27.83
N GLY A 440 -26.03 11.26 -26.80
CA GLY A 440 -26.96 10.13 -26.94
C GLY A 440 -26.34 8.79 -26.55
N VAL A 441 -27.05 7.69 -26.84
CA VAL A 441 -26.60 6.32 -26.56
C VAL A 441 -26.11 5.68 -27.86
N ASP A 442 -24.81 5.78 -28.12
CA ASP A 442 -24.12 5.08 -29.20
C ASP A 442 -23.07 4.13 -28.61
N LEU A 443 -23.39 2.83 -28.57
CA LEU A 443 -22.49 1.81 -28.02
C LEU A 443 -21.17 1.72 -28.81
N GLN A 444 -21.20 1.94 -30.12
CA GLN A 444 -19.97 1.92 -30.91
C GLN A 444 -19.11 3.15 -30.57
N GLY A 445 -19.73 4.32 -30.40
CA GLY A 445 -19.09 5.53 -29.89
C GLY A 445 -18.47 5.32 -28.51
N VAL A 446 -19.18 4.64 -27.61
CA VAL A 446 -18.68 4.27 -26.27
C VAL A 446 -17.43 3.40 -26.38
N LEU A 447 -17.47 2.30 -27.15
CA LEU A 447 -16.34 1.39 -27.30
C LEU A 447 -15.14 2.04 -27.99
N LYS A 448 -15.36 2.94 -28.96
CA LYS A 448 -14.28 3.74 -29.57
C LYS A 448 -13.60 4.67 -28.56
N SER A 449 -14.36 5.26 -27.64
CA SER A 449 -13.82 6.14 -26.60
C SER A 449 -12.95 5.40 -25.56
N TYR A 450 -13.00 4.06 -25.51
CA TYR A 450 -12.23 3.29 -24.54
C TYR A 450 -10.71 3.52 -24.70
N LEU A 451 -10.23 3.82 -25.91
CA LEU A 451 -8.83 4.19 -26.15
C LEU A 451 -8.39 5.36 -25.25
N THR A 452 -9.23 6.39 -25.14
CA THR A 452 -8.99 7.62 -24.39
C THR A 452 -9.59 7.61 -22.98
N THR A 453 -10.14 6.48 -22.51
CA THR A 453 -10.74 6.38 -21.17
C THR A 453 -9.72 6.02 -20.08
N GLY A 454 -8.68 5.26 -20.41
CA GLY A 454 -7.62 4.86 -19.46
C GLY A 454 -7.79 3.44 -18.89
N PHE A 455 -6.77 2.98 -18.17
CA PHE A 455 -6.72 1.65 -17.54
C PHE A 455 -7.06 0.49 -18.51
N GLN A 456 -7.92 -0.45 -18.10
CA GLN A 456 -8.28 -1.61 -18.91
C GLN A 456 -9.19 -1.26 -20.10
N ALA A 457 -9.85 -0.10 -20.10
CA ALA A 457 -10.58 0.38 -21.29
C ALA A 457 -9.59 0.65 -22.44
N SER A 458 -8.48 1.33 -22.16
CA SER A 458 -7.42 1.52 -23.17
C SER A 458 -6.84 0.18 -23.63
N SER A 459 -6.60 -0.77 -22.71
CA SER A 459 -6.16 -2.13 -23.07
C SER A 459 -7.17 -2.86 -23.96
N PHE A 460 -8.47 -2.72 -23.72
CA PHE A 460 -9.51 -3.28 -24.58
C PHE A 460 -9.43 -2.70 -25.99
N SER A 461 -9.32 -1.37 -26.13
CA SER A 461 -9.24 -0.76 -27.46
C SER A 461 -7.96 -1.14 -28.21
N LEU A 462 -6.83 -1.27 -27.49
CA LEU A 462 -5.58 -1.76 -28.08
C LEU A 462 -5.70 -3.23 -28.51
N ALA A 463 -6.42 -4.06 -27.76
CA ALA A 463 -6.69 -5.44 -28.15
C ALA A 463 -7.55 -5.53 -29.42
N VAL A 464 -8.55 -4.67 -29.55
CA VAL A 464 -9.37 -4.54 -30.77
C VAL A 464 -8.49 -4.14 -31.97
N GLN A 465 -7.60 -3.15 -31.80
CA GLN A 465 -6.66 -2.75 -32.86
C GLN A 465 -5.73 -3.90 -33.26
N GLU A 466 -5.15 -4.60 -32.28
CA GLU A 466 -4.21 -5.70 -32.54
C GLU A 466 -4.89 -6.89 -33.24
N ILE A 467 -6.13 -7.24 -32.88
CA ILE A 467 -6.90 -8.28 -33.59
C ILE A 467 -7.30 -7.82 -35.00
N ASN A 468 -7.67 -6.56 -35.19
CA ASN A 468 -7.93 -6.03 -36.52
C ASN A 468 -6.66 -6.06 -37.40
N ASN A 469 -5.47 -5.80 -36.84
CA ASN A 469 -4.20 -6.00 -37.55
C ASN A 469 -4.00 -7.48 -37.97
N MET A 470 -4.35 -8.44 -37.11
CA MET A 470 -4.33 -9.86 -37.47
C MET A 470 -5.28 -10.17 -38.64
N ILE A 471 -6.51 -9.63 -38.61
CA ILE A 471 -7.53 -9.81 -39.64
C ILE A 471 -7.10 -9.19 -40.97
N GLU A 472 -6.59 -7.96 -40.96
CA GLU A 472 -6.07 -7.29 -42.15
C GLU A 472 -4.92 -8.09 -42.77
N LYS A 473 -3.95 -8.51 -41.94
CA LYS A 473 -2.84 -9.35 -42.38
C LYS A 473 -3.31 -10.68 -42.95
N ARG A 474 -4.36 -11.26 -42.37
CA ARG A 474 -4.97 -12.50 -42.86
C ARG A 474 -5.56 -12.35 -44.26
N LEU A 475 -6.20 -11.22 -44.55
CA LEU A 475 -6.89 -10.92 -45.80
C LEU A 475 -5.93 -10.53 -46.95
N GLU A 476 -4.65 -10.25 -46.65
CA GLU A 476 -3.66 -9.96 -47.68
C GLU A 476 -3.46 -11.15 -48.64
N PRO A 477 -3.39 -10.92 -49.97
CA PRO A 477 -3.14 -11.97 -50.94
C PRO A 477 -1.79 -12.65 -50.69
N VAL A 478 -1.82 -13.97 -50.63
CA VAL A 478 -0.62 -14.80 -50.47
C VAL A 478 -0.16 -15.27 -51.85
N GLU A 479 1.01 -14.82 -52.30
CA GLU A 479 1.65 -15.41 -53.49
C GLU A 479 1.88 -16.91 -53.28
N LYS A 480 1.40 -17.72 -54.23
CA LYS A 480 1.59 -19.17 -54.26
C LYS A 480 3.01 -19.48 -54.72
N GLY A 481 3.95 -19.46 -53.79
CA GLY A 481 5.35 -19.83 -54.03
C GLY A 481 6.16 -19.54 -52.79
N GLU A 482 7.03 -20.47 -52.41
CA GLU A 482 7.96 -20.39 -51.26
C GLU A 482 7.37 -20.77 -49.89
N GLY A 483 7.03 -22.05 -49.74
CA GLY A 483 6.83 -22.69 -48.44
C GLY A 483 6.75 -24.20 -48.60
N ALA A 484 7.53 -24.96 -47.83
CA ALA A 484 7.49 -26.42 -47.87
C ALA A 484 6.07 -26.91 -47.57
N GLU A 485 5.46 -27.65 -48.51
CA GLU A 485 4.13 -28.22 -48.35
C GLU A 485 4.12 -29.23 -47.20
N TYR A 486 3.60 -28.82 -46.03
CA TYR A 486 3.15 -29.76 -45.03
C TYR A 486 1.72 -30.17 -45.39
N LYS A 487 1.47 -31.47 -45.59
CA LYS A 487 0.19 -32.03 -46.08
C LYS A 487 -1.06 -31.65 -45.25
N ASP A 488 -0.87 -31.06 -44.08
CA ASP A 488 -1.92 -30.78 -43.08
C ASP A 488 -2.07 -29.28 -42.76
N SER A 489 -1.44 -28.40 -43.57
CA SER A 489 -1.48 -26.97 -43.31
C SER A 489 -2.38 -26.19 -44.26
N CYS A 490 -3.33 -25.46 -43.69
CA CYS A 490 -4.23 -24.53 -44.37
C CYS A 490 -3.50 -23.21 -44.68
N HIS A 491 -2.42 -23.24 -45.46
CA HIS A 491 -1.58 -22.06 -45.72
C HIS A 491 -2.03 -21.25 -46.93
N ASN A 492 -3.26 -20.73 -46.90
CA ASN A 492 -3.75 -19.78 -47.91
C ASN A 492 -4.01 -18.37 -47.34
N SER A 493 -3.71 -18.10 -46.06
CA SER A 493 -3.92 -16.79 -45.44
C SER A 493 -2.59 -16.11 -45.07
N GLY A 494 -2.58 -14.77 -45.09
CA GLY A 494 -1.39 -14.00 -44.74
C GLY A 494 -1.04 -14.06 -43.24
N CYS A 495 -1.96 -14.54 -42.39
CA CYS A 495 -1.77 -14.69 -40.95
C CYS A 495 -2.56 -15.90 -40.42
N THR A 496 -1.86 -16.81 -39.72
CA THR A 496 -2.44 -17.95 -39.00
C THR A 496 -2.83 -17.52 -37.59
N ILE A 497 -4.12 -17.58 -37.25
CA ILE A 497 -4.66 -17.15 -35.97
C ILE A 497 -4.89 -18.36 -35.07
N PHE A 498 -4.20 -18.37 -33.93
CA PHE A 498 -4.35 -19.35 -32.86
C PHE A 498 -5.30 -18.80 -31.80
N LEU A 499 -6.40 -19.51 -31.56
CA LEU A 499 -7.37 -19.21 -30.51
C LEU A 499 -7.21 -20.19 -29.34
N GLY A 500 -6.90 -19.67 -28.16
CA GLY A 500 -6.84 -20.43 -26.92
C GLY A 500 -7.95 -20.03 -25.97
N TYR A 501 -8.62 -21.00 -25.35
CA TYR A 501 -9.61 -20.72 -24.30
C TYR A 501 -9.68 -21.83 -23.25
N THR A 502 -9.95 -21.47 -22.00
CA THR A 502 -10.15 -22.41 -20.88
C THR A 502 -11.56 -23.01 -20.85
N SER A 503 -11.73 -24.16 -20.21
CA SER A 503 -13.01 -24.91 -20.16
C SER A 503 -14.22 -24.07 -19.76
N ASN A 504 -14.07 -23.24 -18.72
CA ASN A 504 -15.14 -22.42 -18.16
C ASN A 504 -15.78 -21.46 -19.18
N LEU A 505 -15.05 -21.08 -20.23
CA LEU A 505 -15.58 -20.21 -21.29
C LEU A 505 -16.56 -20.96 -22.19
N ILE A 506 -16.37 -22.27 -22.39
CA ILE A 506 -17.35 -23.13 -23.05
C ILE A 506 -18.53 -23.44 -22.11
N SER A 507 -18.31 -23.54 -20.80
CA SER A 507 -19.40 -23.63 -19.81
C SER A 507 -20.32 -22.42 -19.89
N SER A 508 -19.75 -21.23 -20.07
CA SER A 508 -20.46 -19.95 -20.21
C SER A 508 -21.15 -19.77 -21.57
N GLY A 509 -21.79 -18.62 -21.78
CA GLY A 509 -22.34 -18.20 -23.08
C GLY A 509 -21.28 -17.69 -24.08
N VAL A 510 -20.00 -17.62 -23.68
CA VAL A 510 -18.90 -17.31 -24.62
C VAL A 510 -18.72 -18.43 -25.66
N ARG A 511 -19.24 -19.63 -25.39
CA ARG A 511 -19.32 -20.74 -26.35
C ARG A 511 -19.92 -20.30 -27.68
N GLU A 512 -21.03 -19.57 -27.68
CA GLU A 512 -21.71 -19.15 -28.90
C GLU A 512 -20.85 -18.17 -29.73
N THR A 513 -20.07 -17.32 -29.04
CA THR A 513 -19.07 -16.43 -29.63
C THR A 513 -17.91 -17.22 -30.25
N ILE A 514 -17.39 -18.23 -29.57
CA ILE A 514 -16.33 -19.10 -30.10
C ILE A 514 -16.84 -19.92 -31.30
N ARG A 515 -18.06 -20.45 -31.21
CA ARG A 515 -18.71 -21.19 -32.31
C ARG A 515 -18.86 -20.32 -33.54
N TYR A 516 -19.24 -19.04 -33.38
CA TYR A 516 -19.29 -18.08 -34.49
C TYR A 516 -17.94 -17.97 -35.21
N LEU A 517 -16.83 -17.81 -34.48
CA LEU A 517 -15.49 -17.74 -35.07
C LEU A 517 -15.10 -19.03 -35.81
N ALA A 518 -15.45 -20.19 -35.24
CA ALA A 518 -15.19 -21.50 -35.86
C ALA A 518 -16.04 -21.71 -37.13
N GLU A 519 -17.33 -21.37 -37.09
CA GLU A 519 -18.29 -21.49 -38.21
C GLU A 519 -17.88 -20.68 -39.44
N HIS A 520 -17.39 -19.46 -39.20
CA HIS A 520 -16.98 -18.55 -40.26
C HIS A 520 -15.49 -18.67 -40.63
N LYS A 521 -14.78 -19.68 -40.12
CA LYS A 521 -13.35 -19.93 -40.39
C LYS A 521 -12.47 -18.69 -40.15
N MET A 522 -12.80 -17.95 -39.09
CA MET A 522 -12.13 -16.71 -38.70
C MET A 522 -10.83 -16.97 -37.93
N VAL A 523 -10.64 -18.20 -37.44
CA VAL A 523 -9.43 -18.70 -36.79
C VAL A 523 -8.96 -19.99 -37.48
N ASP A 524 -7.68 -20.33 -37.33
CA ASP A 524 -7.08 -21.49 -38.02
C ASP A 524 -6.75 -22.64 -37.08
N VAL A 525 -6.45 -22.35 -35.82
CA VAL A 525 -6.06 -23.35 -34.83
C VAL A 525 -6.75 -23.04 -33.51
N ILE A 526 -7.30 -24.07 -32.88
CA ILE A 526 -7.88 -23.96 -31.53
C ILE A 526 -7.05 -24.79 -30.56
N VAL A 527 -6.81 -24.26 -29.36
CA VAL A 527 -6.27 -25.02 -28.23
C VAL A 527 -7.16 -24.82 -27.01
N THR A 528 -7.62 -25.92 -26.43
CA THR A 528 -8.43 -25.88 -25.20
C THR A 528 -8.11 -27.07 -24.29
N THR A 529 -8.76 -27.13 -23.13
CA THR A 529 -8.68 -28.21 -22.14
C THR A 529 -9.84 -29.19 -22.32
N ALA A 530 -9.79 -30.36 -21.69
CA ALA A 530 -10.81 -31.40 -21.85
C ALA A 530 -12.24 -30.91 -21.56
N GLY A 531 -12.44 -30.17 -20.46
CA GLY A 531 -13.72 -29.52 -20.15
C GLY A 531 -14.23 -28.59 -21.26
N GLY A 532 -13.33 -27.90 -21.96
CA GLY A 532 -13.68 -27.08 -23.12
C GLY A 532 -14.18 -27.92 -24.31
N ILE A 533 -13.72 -29.15 -24.44
CA ILE A 533 -14.21 -30.10 -25.46
C ILE A 533 -15.57 -30.66 -25.06
N GLU A 534 -15.64 -31.34 -23.91
CA GLU A 534 -16.80 -32.12 -23.51
C GLU A 534 -18.03 -31.25 -23.26
N GLU A 535 -17.89 -30.05 -22.67
CA GLU A 535 -19.04 -29.21 -22.36
C GLU A 535 -19.74 -28.65 -23.61
N ASP A 536 -19.02 -28.45 -24.73
CA ASP A 536 -19.63 -28.07 -26.00
C ASP A 536 -20.50 -29.20 -26.58
N LEU A 537 -20.01 -30.43 -26.49
CA LEU A 537 -20.70 -31.63 -26.96
C LEU A 537 -21.91 -31.93 -26.07
N ILE A 538 -21.72 -31.87 -24.74
CA ILE A 538 -22.77 -32.07 -23.74
C ILE A 538 -23.89 -31.04 -23.92
N LYS A 539 -23.57 -29.78 -24.23
CA LYS A 539 -24.57 -28.73 -24.49
C LYS A 539 -25.47 -29.00 -25.69
N CYS A 540 -25.07 -29.90 -26.60
CA CYS A 540 -25.94 -30.38 -27.69
C CYS A 540 -26.91 -31.47 -27.23
N LEU A 541 -26.67 -32.10 -26.08
CA LEU A 541 -27.47 -33.17 -25.50
C LEU A 541 -28.40 -32.67 -24.38
N ALA A 542 -27.94 -31.72 -23.57
CA ALA A 542 -28.67 -31.15 -22.45
C ALA A 542 -28.14 -29.77 -22.06
N HIS A 543 -28.95 -28.96 -21.37
CA HIS A 543 -28.62 -27.58 -21.03
C HIS A 543 -27.79 -27.43 -19.75
N THR A 544 -27.00 -26.35 -19.71
CA THR A 544 -26.39 -25.77 -18.50
C THR A 544 -27.26 -24.61 -18.03
N TYR A 545 -27.39 -24.43 -16.72
CA TYR A 545 -28.29 -23.45 -16.12
C TYR A 545 -27.53 -22.39 -15.33
N LEU A 546 -28.14 -21.21 -15.16
CA LEU A 546 -27.66 -20.19 -14.24
C LEU A 546 -27.98 -20.61 -12.80
N GLY A 547 -27.01 -20.43 -11.91
CA GLY A 547 -27.12 -20.58 -10.46
C GLY A 547 -26.37 -19.46 -9.76
N ASP A 548 -25.72 -19.78 -8.65
CA ASP A 548 -25.01 -18.80 -7.82
C ASP A 548 -23.70 -19.39 -7.26
N PHE A 549 -22.66 -18.55 -7.12
CA PHE A 549 -21.35 -18.96 -6.60
C PHE A 549 -21.42 -19.52 -5.16
N SER A 550 -22.35 -19.02 -4.36
CA SER A 550 -22.51 -19.33 -2.94
C SER A 550 -23.28 -20.62 -2.66
N LEU A 551 -23.87 -21.25 -3.67
CA LEU A 551 -24.63 -22.49 -3.49
C LEU A 551 -23.78 -23.59 -2.84
N ALA A 552 -24.31 -24.14 -1.75
CA ALA A 552 -23.61 -25.09 -0.89
C ALA A 552 -23.31 -26.40 -1.61
N GLY A 553 -22.03 -26.77 -1.69
CA GLY A 553 -21.58 -27.96 -2.42
C GLY A 553 -22.19 -29.27 -1.90
N LYS A 554 -22.42 -29.38 -0.58
CA LYS A 554 -23.06 -30.58 0.02
C LYS A 554 -24.46 -30.81 -0.54
N GLU A 555 -25.27 -29.76 -0.62
CA GLU A 555 -26.66 -29.85 -1.08
C GLU A 555 -26.71 -30.15 -2.58
N LEU A 556 -25.88 -29.46 -3.36
CA LEU A 556 -25.75 -29.71 -4.80
C LEU A 556 -25.34 -31.16 -5.08
N ARG A 557 -24.37 -31.70 -4.33
CA ARG A 557 -23.93 -33.08 -4.49
C ARG A 557 -25.02 -34.10 -4.16
N LEU A 558 -25.78 -33.89 -3.08
CA LEU A 558 -26.90 -34.77 -2.71
C LEU A 558 -27.98 -34.81 -3.79
N ARG A 559 -28.15 -33.70 -4.52
CA ARG A 559 -29.10 -33.57 -5.63
C ARG A 559 -28.52 -33.98 -6.99
N GLY A 560 -27.24 -34.37 -7.05
CA GLY A 560 -26.57 -34.71 -8.31
C GLY A 560 -26.40 -33.52 -9.26
N ILE A 561 -26.10 -32.33 -8.73
CA ILE A 561 -25.87 -31.11 -9.49
C ILE A 561 -24.41 -30.69 -9.32
N ASN A 562 -23.71 -30.42 -10.42
CA ASN A 562 -22.34 -29.92 -10.41
C ASN A 562 -22.36 -28.40 -10.62
N ARG A 563 -21.48 -27.68 -9.92
CA ARG A 563 -21.37 -26.22 -10.02
C ARG A 563 -20.07 -25.80 -10.68
N ILE A 564 -20.17 -24.91 -11.66
CA ILE A 564 -19.05 -24.27 -12.36
C ILE A 564 -19.19 -22.75 -12.17
N GLY A 565 -18.51 -22.19 -11.18
CA GLY A 565 -18.72 -20.78 -10.80
C GLY A 565 -20.16 -20.54 -10.31
N ASN A 566 -20.92 -19.72 -11.05
CA ASN A 566 -22.36 -19.51 -10.90
C ASN A 566 -23.21 -20.29 -11.92
N LEU A 567 -22.68 -21.34 -12.55
CA LEU A 567 -23.41 -22.19 -13.47
C LEU A 567 -23.68 -23.56 -12.84
N LEU A 568 -24.77 -24.21 -13.25
CA LEU A 568 -25.20 -25.52 -12.77
C LEU A 568 -25.34 -26.50 -13.93
N VAL A 569 -24.71 -27.67 -13.78
CA VAL A 569 -24.77 -28.78 -14.73
C VAL A 569 -25.34 -30.01 -14.01
N PRO A 570 -26.58 -30.43 -14.31
CA PRO A 570 -27.15 -31.66 -13.77
C PRO A 570 -26.32 -32.89 -14.16
N ASN A 571 -26.18 -33.87 -13.26
CA ASN A 571 -25.46 -35.12 -13.55
C ASN A 571 -26.04 -35.89 -14.74
N ASP A 572 -27.35 -35.78 -14.98
CA ASP A 572 -28.03 -36.40 -16.12
C ASP A 572 -27.40 -35.99 -17.47
N ASN A 573 -26.81 -34.80 -17.55
CA ASN A 573 -26.07 -34.36 -18.73
C ASN A 573 -24.87 -35.29 -19.03
N TYR A 574 -24.15 -35.71 -18.00
CA TYR A 574 -23.01 -36.62 -18.13
C TYR A 574 -23.45 -38.07 -18.37
N CYS A 575 -24.61 -38.49 -17.86
CA CYS A 575 -25.20 -39.80 -18.22
C CYS A 575 -25.55 -39.85 -19.71
N LYS A 576 -26.20 -38.81 -20.24
CA LYS A 576 -26.47 -38.69 -21.69
C LYS A 576 -25.19 -38.66 -22.52
N PHE A 577 -24.14 -38.05 -21.99
CA PHE A 577 -22.84 -38.01 -22.64
C PHE A 577 -22.19 -39.40 -22.70
N GLU A 578 -22.28 -40.19 -21.62
CA GLU A 578 -21.85 -41.60 -21.62
C GLU A 578 -22.57 -42.39 -22.73
N ASP A 579 -23.91 -42.32 -22.76
CA ASP A 579 -24.74 -43.03 -23.73
C ASP A 579 -24.37 -42.68 -25.19
N TRP A 580 -24.06 -41.41 -25.45
CA TRP A 580 -23.64 -40.94 -26.77
C TRP A 580 -22.20 -41.34 -27.13
N LEU A 581 -21.28 -41.26 -26.17
CA LEU A 581 -19.84 -41.40 -26.41
C LEU A 581 -19.38 -42.86 -26.48
N MET A 582 -19.95 -43.76 -25.68
CA MET A 582 -19.50 -45.15 -25.58
C MET A 582 -19.46 -45.88 -26.95
N PRO A 583 -20.50 -45.82 -27.80
CA PRO A 583 -20.47 -46.44 -29.12
C PRO A 583 -19.38 -45.86 -30.05
N ILE A 584 -19.06 -44.57 -29.89
CA ILE A 584 -18.02 -43.91 -30.68
C ILE A 584 -16.64 -44.43 -30.25
N LEU A 585 -16.40 -44.60 -28.95
CA LEU A 585 -15.15 -45.18 -28.44
C LEU A 585 -14.96 -46.62 -28.89
N ASP A 586 -16.02 -47.42 -28.94
CA ASP A 586 -15.99 -48.78 -29.49
C ASP A 586 -15.54 -48.78 -30.96
N GLN A 587 -16.10 -47.88 -31.76
CA GLN A 587 -15.75 -47.73 -33.17
C GLN A 587 -14.31 -47.21 -33.35
N MET A 588 -13.88 -46.25 -32.55
CA MET A 588 -12.50 -45.76 -32.57
C MET A 588 -11.49 -46.85 -32.22
N LEU A 589 -11.78 -47.68 -31.22
CA LEU A 589 -10.92 -48.80 -30.84
C LEU A 589 -10.86 -49.86 -31.95
N LEU A 590 -12.01 -50.15 -32.58
CA LEU A 590 -12.06 -51.06 -33.73
C LEU A 590 -11.16 -50.54 -34.85
N GLU A 591 -11.31 -49.29 -35.26
CA GLU A 591 -10.50 -48.65 -36.29
C GLU A 591 -9.00 -48.63 -35.95
N GLN A 592 -8.66 -48.41 -34.68
CA GLN A 592 -7.26 -48.50 -34.22
C GLN A 592 -6.69 -49.91 -34.45
N ASN A 593 -7.47 -50.94 -34.13
CA ASN A 593 -7.03 -52.34 -34.19
C ASN A 593 -7.05 -52.93 -35.60
N THR A 594 -7.99 -52.51 -36.46
CA THR A 594 -8.18 -53.10 -37.80
C THR A 594 -7.59 -52.26 -38.92
N GLU A 595 -7.62 -50.94 -38.79
CA GLU A 595 -7.14 -50.00 -39.83
C GLU A 595 -5.79 -49.38 -39.48
N GLY A 596 -5.30 -49.58 -38.25
CA GLY A 596 -4.04 -49.03 -37.78
C GLY A 596 -4.09 -47.52 -37.51
N ILE A 597 -5.28 -46.97 -37.25
CA ILE A 597 -5.42 -45.54 -36.91
C ILE A 597 -4.71 -45.27 -35.59
N ARG A 598 -3.75 -44.35 -35.60
CA ARG A 598 -3.15 -43.81 -34.37
C ARG A 598 -3.92 -42.58 -33.93
N TRP A 599 -4.72 -42.74 -32.89
CA TRP A 599 -5.49 -41.63 -32.33
C TRP A 599 -4.59 -40.65 -31.60
N THR A 600 -4.90 -39.38 -31.78
CA THR A 600 -4.36 -38.25 -31.02
C THR A 600 -5.54 -37.44 -30.49
N PRO A 601 -5.35 -36.58 -29.47
CA PRO A 601 -6.42 -35.71 -29.00
C PRO A 601 -7.14 -34.96 -30.12
N SER A 602 -6.39 -34.35 -31.04
CA SER A 602 -6.98 -33.58 -32.15
C SER A 602 -7.76 -34.44 -33.15
N LYS A 603 -7.30 -35.67 -33.45
CA LYS A 603 -8.05 -36.60 -34.31
C LYS A 603 -9.34 -37.08 -33.64
N MET A 604 -9.27 -37.36 -32.34
CA MET A 604 -10.46 -37.72 -31.56
C MET A 604 -11.45 -36.56 -31.54
N ILE A 605 -11.03 -35.33 -31.26
CA ILE A 605 -11.91 -34.16 -31.25
C ILE A 605 -12.53 -33.93 -32.64
N HIS A 606 -11.74 -34.07 -33.71
CA HIS A 606 -12.23 -33.98 -35.09
C HIS A 606 -13.29 -35.05 -35.39
N ARG A 607 -13.10 -36.28 -34.89
CA ARG A 607 -14.10 -37.36 -34.96
C ARG A 607 -15.36 -37.01 -34.16
N LEU A 608 -15.23 -36.54 -32.93
CA LEU A 608 -16.38 -36.15 -32.09
C LEU A 608 -17.20 -35.00 -32.70
N GLY A 609 -16.52 -34.02 -33.31
CA GLY A 609 -17.18 -32.94 -34.05
C GLY A 609 -17.98 -33.45 -35.26
N LYS A 610 -17.49 -34.50 -35.94
CA LYS A 610 -18.25 -35.17 -36.99
C LYS A 610 -19.48 -35.90 -36.43
N GLU A 611 -19.33 -36.63 -35.34
CA GLU A 611 -20.39 -37.48 -34.77
C GLU A 611 -21.50 -36.66 -34.08
N ILE A 612 -21.18 -35.52 -33.46
CA ILE A 612 -22.20 -34.69 -32.79
C ILE A 612 -23.18 -34.08 -33.80
N ASN A 613 -22.70 -33.82 -35.03
CA ASN A 613 -23.49 -33.38 -36.18
C ASN A 613 -24.55 -32.31 -35.86
N ASN A 614 -24.18 -31.34 -35.03
CA ASN A 614 -25.07 -30.28 -34.55
C ASN A 614 -24.42 -28.91 -34.80
N THR A 615 -25.14 -28.02 -35.48
CA THR A 615 -24.69 -26.66 -35.84
C THR A 615 -24.43 -25.76 -34.64
N ASP A 616 -24.92 -26.12 -33.46
CA ASP A 616 -24.68 -25.36 -32.23
C ASP A 616 -23.30 -25.68 -31.61
N SER A 617 -22.62 -26.75 -32.07
CA SER A 617 -21.31 -27.17 -31.57
C SER A 617 -20.16 -26.41 -32.23
N VAL A 618 -19.22 -25.94 -31.40
CA VAL A 618 -17.92 -25.43 -31.86
C VAL A 618 -17.18 -26.51 -32.65
N TYR A 619 -17.17 -27.75 -32.16
CA TYR A 619 -16.37 -28.83 -32.74
C TYR A 619 -16.98 -29.42 -34.01
N TYR A 620 -18.30 -29.36 -34.17
CA TYR A 620 -18.92 -29.58 -35.47
C TYR A 620 -18.39 -28.61 -36.53
N TRP A 621 -18.33 -27.32 -36.22
CA TRP A 621 -17.80 -26.32 -37.16
C TRP A 621 -16.30 -26.43 -37.36
N ALA A 622 -15.54 -26.76 -36.31
CA ALA A 622 -14.11 -27.03 -36.43
C ALA A 622 -13.86 -28.23 -37.37
N TYR A 623 -14.63 -29.30 -37.25
CA TYR A 623 -14.63 -30.43 -38.18
C TYR A 623 -14.96 -29.97 -39.62
N LYS A 624 -16.09 -29.27 -39.81
CA LYS A 624 -16.56 -28.83 -41.13
C LYS A 624 -15.60 -27.89 -41.86
N ASN A 625 -14.96 -26.99 -41.13
CA ASN A 625 -14.03 -26.00 -41.69
C ASN A 625 -12.56 -26.46 -41.64
N ASN A 626 -12.30 -27.72 -41.23
CA ASN A 626 -10.98 -28.30 -41.08
C ASN A 626 -10.04 -27.46 -40.19
N ILE A 627 -10.54 -27.01 -39.06
CA ILE A 627 -9.80 -26.29 -38.01
C ILE A 627 -9.32 -27.33 -36.99
N PRO A 628 -8.01 -27.61 -36.87
CA PRO A 628 -7.51 -28.52 -35.85
C PRO A 628 -7.70 -27.96 -34.44
N VAL A 629 -8.11 -28.84 -33.53
CA VAL A 629 -8.32 -28.53 -32.11
C VAL A 629 -7.36 -29.38 -31.28
N PHE A 630 -6.47 -28.75 -30.52
CA PHE A 630 -5.49 -29.44 -29.70
C PHE A 630 -5.87 -29.38 -28.21
N SER A 631 -5.72 -30.50 -27.51
CA SER A 631 -5.92 -30.61 -26.07
C SER A 631 -4.98 -31.69 -25.52
N PRO A 632 -3.72 -31.36 -25.17
CA PRO A 632 -2.73 -32.38 -24.80
C PRO A 632 -3.07 -33.10 -23.48
N ALA A 633 -3.95 -32.53 -22.65
CA ALA A 633 -4.51 -33.17 -21.46
C ALA A 633 -5.99 -33.51 -21.65
N LEU A 634 -6.34 -34.18 -22.76
CA LEU A 634 -7.74 -34.51 -23.10
C LEU A 634 -8.42 -35.46 -22.08
N THR A 635 -7.64 -36.16 -21.27
CA THR A 635 -8.13 -37.09 -20.24
C THR A 635 -8.53 -36.41 -18.92
N ASP A 636 -8.35 -35.10 -18.78
CA ASP A 636 -8.62 -34.36 -17.54
C ASP A 636 -10.05 -33.80 -17.50
N GLY A 637 -11.04 -34.70 -17.48
CA GLY A 637 -12.46 -34.34 -17.49
C GLY A 637 -13.39 -35.55 -17.66
N SER A 638 -14.68 -35.28 -17.87
CA SER A 638 -15.69 -36.32 -18.11
C SER A 638 -15.36 -37.21 -19.31
N LEU A 639 -14.73 -36.67 -20.36
CA LEU A 639 -14.23 -37.46 -21.48
C LEU A 639 -13.20 -38.50 -21.02
N GLY A 640 -12.32 -38.12 -20.09
CA GLY A 640 -11.39 -39.03 -19.43
C GLY A 640 -12.09 -40.10 -18.59
N ASP A 641 -13.13 -39.74 -17.84
CA ASP A 641 -13.95 -40.70 -17.08
C ASP A 641 -14.57 -41.76 -18.00
N MET A 642 -15.10 -41.32 -19.16
CA MET A 642 -15.71 -42.25 -20.12
C MET A 642 -14.66 -43.15 -20.79
N ILE A 643 -13.49 -42.62 -21.15
CA ILE A 643 -12.37 -43.43 -21.65
C ILE A 643 -11.91 -44.43 -20.58
N TYR A 644 -11.87 -44.02 -19.31
CA TYR A 644 -11.53 -44.90 -18.19
C TYR A 644 -12.53 -46.05 -18.08
N PHE A 645 -13.84 -45.79 -18.01
CA PHE A 645 -14.85 -46.85 -17.94
C PHE A 645 -14.87 -47.74 -19.18
N HIS A 646 -14.70 -47.13 -20.37
CA HIS A 646 -14.60 -47.85 -21.64
C HIS A 646 -13.42 -48.84 -21.62
N SER A 647 -12.25 -48.43 -21.11
CA SER A 647 -11.04 -49.25 -21.11
C SER A 647 -11.15 -50.56 -20.30
N PHE A 648 -12.03 -50.63 -19.30
CA PHE A 648 -12.31 -51.88 -18.57
C PHE A 648 -13.24 -52.81 -19.33
N ARG A 649 -14.13 -52.27 -20.17
CA ARG A 649 -15.05 -53.06 -21.00
C ARG A 649 -14.33 -53.53 -22.27
N ASN A 650 -13.65 -52.62 -22.95
CA ASN A 650 -12.96 -52.81 -24.22
C ASN A 650 -11.54 -52.18 -24.13
N PRO A 651 -10.54 -52.91 -23.62
CA PRO A 651 -9.20 -52.36 -23.39
C PRO A 651 -8.44 -52.07 -24.69
N GLY A 652 -7.57 -51.07 -24.63
CA GLY A 652 -6.51 -50.87 -25.62
C GLY A 652 -6.55 -49.57 -26.41
N LEU A 653 -7.52 -48.67 -26.21
CA LEU A 653 -7.55 -47.36 -26.88
C LEU A 653 -6.36 -46.50 -26.42
N VAL A 654 -5.60 -45.94 -27.37
CA VAL A 654 -4.41 -45.14 -27.09
C VAL A 654 -4.55 -43.75 -27.72
N LEU A 655 -4.27 -42.70 -26.94
CA LEU A 655 -4.18 -41.33 -27.43
C LEU A 655 -2.73 -40.85 -27.36
N ASP A 656 -2.09 -40.68 -28.52
CA ASP A 656 -0.74 -40.12 -28.62
C ASP A 656 -0.75 -38.59 -28.64
N ILE A 657 0.02 -37.98 -27.75
CA ILE A 657 0.21 -36.52 -27.66
C ILE A 657 1.41 -36.03 -28.47
N VAL A 658 2.35 -36.91 -28.83
CA VAL A 658 3.59 -36.53 -29.52
C VAL A 658 3.31 -36.14 -30.97
N GLU A 659 2.48 -36.91 -31.67
CA GLU A 659 2.04 -36.56 -33.02
C GLU A 659 1.29 -35.21 -33.03
N ASP A 660 0.48 -34.91 -32.02
CA ASP A 660 -0.22 -33.63 -31.89
C ASP A 660 0.71 -32.44 -31.65
N ILE A 661 1.74 -32.59 -30.80
CA ILE A 661 2.77 -31.56 -30.62
C ILE A 661 3.48 -31.25 -31.94
N ARG A 662 3.79 -32.28 -32.74
CA ARG A 662 4.40 -32.07 -34.07
C ARG A 662 3.48 -31.27 -34.97
N ARG A 663 2.20 -31.64 -35.03
CA ARG A 663 1.20 -30.94 -35.85
C ARG A 663 1.03 -29.48 -35.42
N LEU A 664 0.84 -29.21 -34.13
CA LEU A 664 0.69 -27.84 -33.61
C LEU A 664 1.93 -26.98 -33.90
N ASN A 665 3.13 -27.49 -33.60
CA ASN A 665 4.37 -26.75 -33.86
C ASN A 665 4.57 -26.50 -35.36
N SER A 666 4.25 -27.47 -36.22
CA SER A 666 4.30 -27.28 -37.68
C SER A 666 3.34 -26.19 -38.17
N GLN A 667 2.14 -26.07 -37.61
CA GLN A 667 1.23 -24.97 -37.96
C GLN A 667 1.86 -23.60 -37.71
N ALA A 668 2.64 -23.45 -36.63
CA ALA A 668 3.34 -22.20 -36.32
C ALA A 668 4.58 -22.01 -37.21
N VAL A 669 5.45 -23.02 -37.34
CA VAL A 669 6.71 -22.94 -38.08
C VAL A 669 6.50 -22.55 -39.55
N PHE A 670 5.47 -23.10 -40.19
CA PHE A 670 5.21 -22.87 -41.61
C PHE A 670 4.27 -21.68 -41.88
N ALA A 671 3.78 -20.99 -40.83
CA ALA A 671 2.94 -19.81 -40.98
C ALA A 671 3.76 -18.56 -41.38
N LYS A 672 3.27 -17.82 -42.38
CA LYS A 672 3.86 -16.53 -42.81
C LYS A 672 3.91 -15.52 -41.65
N LYS A 673 2.76 -15.32 -41.00
CA LYS A 673 2.59 -14.55 -39.78
C LYS A 673 1.69 -15.32 -38.81
N THR A 674 1.85 -15.10 -37.52
CA THR A 674 0.95 -15.69 -36.52
C THR A 674 0.40 -14.65 -35.57
N GLY A 675 -0.89 -14.82 -35.25
CA GLY A 675 -1.59 -14.08 -34.20
C GLY A 675 -2.06 -15.02 -33.11
N MET A 676 -1.88 -14.63 -31.84
CA MET A 676 -2.39 -15.37 -30.70
C MET A 676 -3.53 -14.60 -30.02
N ILE A 677 -4.69 -15.23 -29.89
CA ILE A 677 -5.81 -14.72 -29.08
C ILE A 677 -6.03 -15.73 -27.96
N ILE A 678 -5.70 -15.37 -26.72
CA ILE A 678 -5.71 -16.31 -25.59
C ILE A 678 -6.64 -15.79 -24.50
N LEU A 679 -7.70 -16.56 -24.24
CA LEU A 679 -8.71 -16.27 -23.23
C LEU A 679 -8.49 -17.20 -22.02
N GLY A 680 -7.97 -16.65 -20.93
CA GLY A 680 -7.54 -17.41 -19.75
C GLY A 680 -6.03 -17.69 -19.72
N GLY A 681 -5.65 -18.75 -19.01
CA GLY A 681 -4.26 -19.10 -18.72
C GLY A 681 -3.98 -20.60 -18.83
N GLY A 682 -3.05 -21.12 -18.03
CA GLY A 682 -2.77 -22.55 -17.91
C GLY A 682 -2.22 -23.19 -19.19
N LEU A 683 -2.59 -24.46 -19.40
CA LEU A 683 -2.12 -25.29 -20.51
C LEU A 683 -2.32 -24.61 -21.87
N VAL A 684 -3.49 -24.00 -22.09
CA VAL A 684 -3.88 -23.44 -23.39
C VAL A 684 -2.98 -22.27 -23.76
N LYS A 685 -2.71 -21.38 -22.79
CA LYS A 685 -1.80 -20.25 -22.97
C LYS A 685 -0.40 -20.74 -23.31
N HIS A 686 0.13 -21.62 -22.47
CA HIS A 686 1.50 -22.09 -22.61
C HIS A 686 1.71 -22.86 -23.91
N HIS A 687 0.77 -23.72 -24.30
CA HIS A 687 0.92 -24.59 -25.47
C HIS A 687 0.92 -23.80 -26.79
N ILE A 688 0.05 -22.78 -26.92
CA ILE A 688 0.06 -21.87 -28.09
C ILE A 688 1.35 -21.04 -28.14
N ALA A 689 1.73 -20.44 -27.01
CA ALA A 689 2.92 -19.60 -26.94
C ALA A 689 4.20 -20.42 -27.23
N ASN A 690 4.27 -21.65 -26.73
CA ASN A 690 5.39 -22.56 -26.96
C ASN A 690 5.45 -23.07 -28.41
N ALA A 691 4.32 -23.22 -29.10
CA ALA A 691 4.33 -23.51 -30.54
C ALA A 691 4.91 -22.32 -31.33
N ASN A 692 4.56 -21.10 -30.95
CA ASN A 692 5.07 -19.88 -31.59
C ASN A 692 6.54 -19.58 -31.25
N LEU A 693 7.08 -20.13 -30.17
CA LEU A 693 8.53 -20.12 -29.93
C LEU A 693 9.31 -20.76 -31.10
N MET A 694 8.76 -21.82 -31.71
CA MET A 694 9.43 -22.57 -32.78
C MET A 694 9.66 -21.75 -34.06
N ARG A 695 8.97 -20.60 -34.20
CA ARG A 695 9.15 -19.62 -35.29
C ARG A 695 9.78 -18.31 -34.82
N ASN A 696 10.40 -18.32 -33.64
CA ASN A 696 10.98 -17.15 -32.97
C ASN A 696 9.96 -16.06 -32.60
N GLY A 697 8.76 -16.50 -32.19
CA GLY A 697 7.74 -15.67 -31.58
C GLY A 697 6.55 -15.38 -32.49
N ALA A 698 5.39 -15.10 -31.88
CA ALA A 698 4.22 -14.61 -32.60
C ALA A 698 4.37 -13.14 -33.01
N ASP A 699 3.77 -12.76 -34.15
CA ASP A 699 3.80 -11.39 -34.66
C ASP A 699 2.77 -10.48 -33.96
N TYR A 700 1.65 -11.06 -33.54
CA TYR A 700 0.58 -10.37 -32.83
C TYR A 700 0.13 -11.20 -31.63
N ALA A 701 -0.21 -10.56 -30.51
CA ALA A 701 -0.71 -11.28 -29.34
C ALA A 701 -1.70 -10.46 -28.50
N VAL A 702 -2.84 -11.06 -28.19
CA VAL A 702 -3.86 -10.52 -27.29
C VAL A 702 -4.19 -11.56 -26.23
N PHE A 703 -3.98 -11.20 -24.96
CA PHE A 703 -4.35 -12.00 -23.80
C PHE A 703 -5.53 -11.36 -23.08
N VAL A 704 -6.55 -12.15 -22.74
CA VAL A 704 -7.66 -11.72 -21.89
C VAL A 704 -7.75 -12.71 -20.72
N ASN A 705 -7.28 -12.32 -19.54
CA ASN A 705 -7.33 -13.18 -18.37
C ASN A 705 -7.29 -12.40 -17.06
N THR A 706 -7.60 -13.08 -15.96
CA THR A 706 -7.63 -12.53 -14.60
C THR A 706 -6.36 -12.83 -13.80
N GLY A 707 -5.39 -13.53 -14.39
CA GLY A 707 -4.15 -13.94 -13.73
C GLY A 707 -3.24 -12.74 -13.44
N GLN A 708 -2.58 -12.78 -12.28
CA GLN A 708 -1.74 -11.71 -11.76
C GLN A 708 -0.28 -12.16 -11.67
N GLU A 709 0.67 -11.25 -11.88
CA GLU A 709 2.10 -11.62 -12.01
C GLU A 709 2.79 -11.97 -10.67
N PHE A 710 2.24 -11.55 -9.52
CA PHE A 710 2.94 -11.60 -8.23
C PHE A 710 3.25 -13.03 -7.74
N ASP A 711 2.53 -14.04 -8.23
CA ASP A 711 2.69 -15.43 -7.83
C ASP A 711 3.69 -16.22 -8.70
N GLY A 712 4.25 -15.58 -9.73
CA GLY A 712 5.18 -16.21 -10.67
C GLY A 712 4.54 -17.26 -11.59
N SER A 713 3.21 -17.27 -11.72
CA SER A 713 2.51 -18.22 -12.59
C SER A 713 2.61 -17.82 -14.07
N ASP A 714 2.79 -18.79 -14.97
CA ASP A 714 2.68 -18.53 -16.42
C ASP A 714 1.30 -17.97 -16.77
N SER A 715 0.23 -18.40 -16.08
CA SER A 715 -1.12 -17.86 -16.25
C SER A 715 -1.18 -16.34 -16.00
N GLY A 716 -0.49 -15.86 -14.97
CA GLY A 716 -0.49 -14.46 -14.55
C GLY A 716 0.54 -13.59 -15.24
N ALA A 717 1.56 -14.19 -15.87
CA ALA A 717 2.62 -13.50 -16.58
C ALA A 717 2.10 -12.44 -17.58
N ARG A 718 2.81 -11.31 -17.64
CA ARG A 718 2.59 -10.29 -18.68
C ARG A 718 3.11 -10.78 -20.04
N PRO A 719 2.59 -10.26 -21.16
CA PRO A 719 3.13 -10.63 -22.47
C PRO A 719 4.62 -10.31 -22.63
N ASP A 720 5.12 -9.29 -21.94
CA ASP A 720 6.55 -8.93 -21.91
C ASP A 720 7.45 -10.07 -21.41
N GLU A 721 6.98 -10.86 -20.43
CA GLU A 721 7.70 -12.07 -20.02
C GLU A 721 7.82 -13.06 -21.17
N ALA A 722 6.77 -13.25 -21.98
CA ALA A 722 6.81 -14.13 -23.15
C ALA A 722 7.75 -13.63 -24.26
N ILE A 723 8.02 -12.32 -24.34
CA ILE A 723 9.06 -11.75 -25.22
C ILE A 723 10.44 -12.25 -24.79
N SER A 724 10.73 -12.28 -23.49
CA SER A 724 12.03 -12.76 -22.98
C SER A 724 12.38 -14.19 -23.40
N TRP A 725 11.36 -15.04 -23.58
CA TRP A 725 11.50 -16.42 -24.04
C TRP A 725 11.60 -16.55 -25.57
N GLY A 726 11.26 -15.51 -26.34
CA GLY A 726 11.05 -15.59 -27.79
C GLY A 726 9.72 -16.26 -28.18
N LYS A 727 8.76 -16.36 -27.26
CA LYS A 727 7.38 -16.83 -27.55
C LYS A 727 6.55 -15.74 -28.24
N ILE A 728 6.90 -14.47 -28.02
CA ILE A 728 6.41 -13.29 -28.72
C ILE A 728 7.62 -12.55 -29.30
N ARG A 729 7.49 -11.96 -30.49
CA ARG A 729 8.59 -11.21 -31.11
C ARG A 729 8.88 -9.90 -30.39
N THR A 730 10.10 -9.40 -30.49
CA THR A 730 10.53 -8.12 -29.90
C THR A 730 9.94 -6.89 -30.59
N ASP A 731 9.51 -7.02 -31.84
CA ASP A 731 8.86 -5.97 -32.63
C ASP A 731 7.31 -5.99 -32.52
N ALA A 732 6.75 -6.98 -31.80
CA ALA A 732 5.31 -7.09 -31.58
C ALA A 732 4.82 -6.05 -30.55
N LYS A 733 3.52 -5.73 -30.61
CA LYS A 733 2.85 -4.84 -29.65
C LYS A 733 1.80 -5.62 -28.85
N PRO A 734 2.20 -6.59 -28.02
CA PRO A 734 1.26 -7.48 -27.39
C PRO A 734 0.40 -6.76 -26.34
N VAL A 735 -0.86 -7.14 -26.25
CA VAL A 735 -1.84 -6.52 -25.36
C VAL A 735 -2.37 -7.54 -24.36
N LYS A 736 -2.48 -7.15 -23.09
CA LYS A 736 -3.19 -7.92 -22.06
C LYS A 736 -4.34 -7.10 -21.49
N VAL A 737 -5.54 -7.67 -21.50
CA VAL A 737 -6.74 -7.13 -20.84
C VAL A 737 -6.99 -7.94 -19.57
N TYR A 738 -6.90 -7.29 -18.42
CA TYR A 738 -7.16 -7.87 -17.10
C TYR A 738 -8.64 -7.82 -16.80
N ALA A 739 -9.40 -8.78 -17.33
CA ALA A 739 -10.84 -8.86 -17.17
C ALA A 739 -11.34 -10.32 -17.28
N ASP A 740 -12.56 -10.55 -16.81
CA ASP A 740 -13.30 -11.76 -17.14
C ASP A 740 -13.67 -11.74 -18.64
N ALA A 741 -13.29 -12.78 -19.38
CA ALA A 741 -13.51 -12.85 -20.82
C ALA A 741 -15.01 -12.88 -21.19
N SER A 742 -15.90 -13.31 -20.27
CA SER A 742 -17.35 -13.26 -20.51
C SER A 742 -17.89 -11.85 -20.68
N LEU A 743 -17.24 -10.84 -20.09
CA LEU A 743 -17.61 -9.44 -20.24
C LEU A 743 -17.05 -8.83 -21.52
N VAL A 744 -15.76 -9.09 -21.81
CA VAL A 744 -15.03 -8.34 -22.83
C VAL A 744 -14.94 -9.06 -24.18
N PHE A 745 -14.92 -10.39 -24.22
CA PHE A 745 -14.71 -11.12 -25.48
C PHE A 745 -15.87 -10.97 -26.48
N PRO A 746 -17.16 -11.00 -26.06
CA PRO A 746 -18.26 -10.67 -26.96
C PRO A 746 -18.13 -9.26 -27.58
N LEU A 747 -17.69 -8.28 -26.79
CA LEU A 747 -17.46 -6.91 -27.27
C LEU A 747 -16.24 -6.81 -28.20
N ILE A 748 -15.17 -7.54 -27.91
CA ILE A 748 -14.01 -7.65 -28.82
C ILE A 748 -14.46 -8.23 -30.17
N VAL A 749 -15.23 -9.32 -30.16
CA VAL A 749 -15.72 -9.95 -31.39
C VAL A 749 -16.65 -9.01 -32.15
N ALA A 750 -17.51 -8.25 -31.44
CA ALA A 750 -18.34 -7.23 -32.03
C ALA A 750 -17.50 -6.20 -32.80
N GLU A 751 -16.44 -5.63 -32.19
CA GLU A 751 -15.60 -4.58 -32.81
C GLU A 751 -14.49 -5.09 -33.74
N THR A 752 -14.40 -6.41 -33.97
CA THR A 752 -13.34 -7.01 -34.81
C THR A 752 -13.90 -7.95 -35.88
N PHE A 753 -14.09 -9.22 -35.53
CA PHE A 753 -14.50 -10.30 -36.42
C PHE A 753 -15.90 -10.10 -36.98
N ALA A 754 -16.86 -9.65 -36.17
CA ALA A 754 -18.23 -9.41 -36.62
C ALA A 754 -18.31 -8.22 -37.58
N LEU A 755 -17.63 -7.11 -37.28
CA LEU A 755 -17.53 -5.96 -38.19
C LEU A 755 -16.86 -6.31 -39.53
N ASN A 756 -15.94 -7.28 -39.55
CA ASN A 756 -15.26 -7.73 -40.77
C ASN A 756 -15.84 -9.02 -41.36
N ALA A 757 -17.03 -9.45 -40.92
CA ALA A 757 -17.63 -10.73 -41.33
C ALA A 757 -17.81 -10.84 -42.85
N ASP A 758 -18.30 -9.79 -43.51
CA ASP A 758 -18.48 -9.78 -44.96
C ASP A 758 -17.16 -9.99 -45.70
N LYS A 759 -16.07 -9.34 -45.25
CA LYS A 759 -14.74 -9.47 -45.87
C LYS A 759 -14.15 -10.87 -45.65
N LEU A 760 -14.30 -11.40 -44.44
CA LEU A 760 -13.79 -12.72 -44.05
C LEU A 760 -14.56 -13.87 -44.70
N THR A 761 -15.84 -13.67 -45.02
CA THR A 761 -16.71 -14.68 -45.64
C THR A 761 -16.90 -14.51 -47.15
N ALA A 762 -16.48 -13.38 -47.74
CA ALA A 762 -16.60 -13.13 -49.18
C ALA A 762 -15.91 -14.19 -50.05
N SER A 763 -14.85 -14.84 -49.56
CA SER A 763 -14.20 -15.96 -50.25
C SER A 763 -15.08 -17.21 -50.41
N LYS A 764 -16.16 -17.35 -49.63
CA LYS A 764 -17.15 -18.45 -49.75
C LYS A 764 -18.20 -18.23 -50.84
N LYS A 765 -18.36 -17.02 -51.40
CA LYS A 765 -19.39 -16.74 -52.42
C LYS A 765 -18.99 -17.13 -53.85
N THR A 766 -17.77 -17.58 -54.06
CA THR A 766 -17.21 -17.90 -55.40
C THR A 766 -16.94 -19.39 -55.65
N ASP A 767 -17.25 -20.29 -54.71
CA ASP A 767 -17.09 -21.75 -54.88
C ASP A 767 -18.45 -22.48 -54.93
#